data_AF-A0AAV5Y6Y3-F1
#
_entry.id   AF-A0AAV5Y6Y3-F1
#
_cell.length_a   1.000
_cell.length_b   1.000
_cell.length_c   1.000
_cell.angle_alpha   90.00
_cell.angle_beta   90.00
_cell.angle_gamma   90.00
#
_symmetry.space_group_name_H-M   'P 1'
#
loop_
_entity.id
_entity.type
_entity.pdbx_description
1 polymer ?
#
loop_
_entity_poly.entity_id
_entity_poly.type
_entity_poly.pdbx_seq_one_letter_code
_entity_poly.pdbx_strand_id
1 'polypeptide(L)'
;MLRSAGGPAGERLRRDDLLGLLARRLYDWPDDRPLRLHPEEERLRRLLDTIAGYPEIAPGSLPFDQPFRVEAAEAIELALALDAWPPLAGRHSLRAELLWLDRVQRSGRPVAGRSLDAAEWLQIVVAWLIAGLTAPERSEPDADIVLLDLLYDPEERSDAGGYIRSAAALLAQSPPRDRLGAFADPSAAVRPQDQLGARAQWLWWCRQGAPIAEAPGPELGLDESRWTVEVTFHRVQAWMTTPPEGHDPDGPDRRLQRLFGTMVRGASDLLEATMSALRSVLLARLGPGALLVDGGARLCFRCPSTPQGRAALEAAIHATIDGLLTPAGGLGRRYAGVLALLARQRFLRPCDERAPSLDALEQRQRLAWSALPPLSVTFVERTEHDPLDAGAGPVRVPIRRTWPMPVEASLPPAPRSERRRDFRMTLPARLRAEVGVQAPRERLLRVRFRDTARDVEIAKLPSVRALFRQIFVADLNRIGALLSRPRETSFDPEATARRSFRFTAHWLSAVTRAVVAVGKSDVLEVLVLGGDDLIVGSRLDSGDLQAFAAALHTELARFNAELPPCDGISFSAGLIGLKSLGTNNRDSLETAFRLRDAAKQHWRRTIDGTVPDSMAVTVTALAGESPLRSSLVVEPSEGVAALADERDGGTGTVARRLDITDDADRQESPFSRLAAALRSSVPDLLGSGPDAGEQPRRFELVAEGQSGGPARLTLVQFEVTTRARWTMRAARCATCAGGARASDPA
;
A
#
# COMPACT_ATOMS: atom_id res chain seq x y z
N MET A 1 -24.29 -10.84 1.10
CA MET A 1 -24.39 -11.37 2.48
C MET A 1 -23.01 -11.35 3.13
N LEU A 2 -22.67 -10.28 3.86
CA LEU A 2 -21.54 -10.23 4.79
C LEU A 2 -22.17 -10.10 6.19
N ARG A 3 -22.35 -11.21 6.90
CA ARG A 3 -22.72 -11.14 8.32
C ARG A 3 -21.55 -10.51 9.07
N SER A 4 -21.83 -9.42 9.79
CA SER A 4 -20.90 -8.78 10.71
C SER A 4 -20.52 -9.75 11.83
N ALA A 5 -19.42 -10.47 11.66
CA ALA A 5 -18.79 -11.17 12.76
C ALA A 5 -18.23 -10.13 13.72
N GLY A 6 -18.76 -10.07 14.94
CA GLY A 6 -18.35 -9.17 16.03
C GLY A 6 -16.98 -9.53 16.60
N GLY A 7 -15.93 -9.48 15.79
CA GLY A 7 -14.56 -9.37 16.31
C GLY A 7 -14.39 -8.04 17.06
N PRO A 8 -13.32 -7.86 17.85
CA PRO A 8 -13.01 -6.61 18.54
C PRO A 8 -12.86 -5.52 17.49
N ALA A 9 -13.96 -4.85 17.21
CA ALA A 9 -14.07 -3.86 16.17
C ALA A 9 -13.11 -2.75 16.55
N GLY A 10 -12.10 -2.51 15.71
CA GLY A 10 -11.42 -1.22 15.71
C GLY A 10 -12.52 -0.17 15.79
N GLU A 11 -12.46 0.64 16.85
CA GLU A 11 -13.51 1.58 17.22
C GLU A 11 -13.87 2.36 15.97
N ARG A 12 -15.02 2.04 15.36
CA ARG A 12 -15.43 2.71 14.14
C ARG A 12 -15.53 4.17 14.51
N LEU A 13 -14.77 5.02 13.80
CA LEU A 13 -14.87 6.47 13.95
C LEU A 13 -16.36 6.83 13.99
N ARG A 14 -16.77 7.58 15.01
CA ARG A 14 -18.15 8.01 15.10
C ARG A 14 -18.45 8.91 13.90
N ARG A 15 -19.72 9.02 13.53
CA ARG A 15 -20.15 9.88 12.41
C ARG A 15 -19.57 11.30 12.54
N ASP A 16 -19.66 11.88 13.72
CA ASP A 16 -19.19 13.24 13.98
C ASP A 16 -17.67 13.36 13.84
N ASP A 17 -16.92 12.32 14.21
CA ASP A 17 -15.47 12.25 14.01
C ASP A 17 -15.14 12.21 12.51
N LEU A 18 -15.92 11.49 11.70
CA LEU A 18 -15.72 11.40 10.24
C LEU A 18 -15.99 12.72 9.53
N LEU A 19 -17.12 13.37 9.83
CA LEU A 19 -17.46 14.67 9.26
C LEU A 19 -16.47 15.74 9.72
N GLY A 20 -16.08 15.72 10.99
CA GLY A 20 -15.05 16.61 11.52
C GLY A 20 -13.69 16.40 10.86
N LEU A 21 -13.29 15.15 10.60
CA LEU A 21 -12.05 14.83 9.90
C LEU A 21 -12.09 15.26 8.43
N LEU A 22 -13.21 15.01 7.73
CA LEU A 22 -13.43 15.48 6.36
C LEU A 22 -13.36 17.01 6.27
N ALA A 23 -14.09 17.70 7.14
CA ALA A 23 -14.11 19.16 7.24
C ALA A 23 -12.70 19.72 7.48
N ARG A 24 -11.96 19.14 8.44
CA ARG A 24 -10.58 19.54 8.73
C ARG A 24 -9.66 19.36 7.54
N ARG A 25 -9.73 18.24 6.83
CA ARG A 25 -8.90 18.00 5.64
C ARG A 25 -9.22 18.98 4.49
N LEU A 26 -10.49 19.35 4.32
CA LEU A 26 -10.90 20.36 3.36
C LEU A 26 -10.45 21.78 3.75
N TYR A 27 -10.46 22.08 5.05
CA TYR A 27 -9.98 23.35 5.59
C TYR A 27 -8.45 23.48 5.48
N ASP A 28 -7.71 22.41 5.79
CA ASP A 28 -6.25 22.34 5.75
C ASP A 28 -5.67 22.16 4.32
N TRP A 29 -6.47 22.38 3.27
CA TRP A 29 -5.98 22.30 1.90
C TRP A 29 -4.82 23.31 1.71
N PRO A 30 -3.70 22.94 1.06
CA PRO A 30 -2.51 23.79 0.94
C PRO A 30 -2.70 24.93 -0.07
N ASP A 31 -3.62 25.83 0.25
CA ASP A 31 -4.04 26.98 -0.55
C ASP A 31 -4.42 28.12 0.40
N ASP A 32 -4.03 29.35 0.04
CA ASP A 32 -4.29 30.54 0.85
C ASP A 32 -5.75 31.01 0.72
N ARG A 33 -6.49 30.51 -0.28
CA ARG A 33 -7.89 30.87 -0.52
C ARG A 33 -8.85 29.90 0.18
N PRO A 34 -9.75 30.39 1.06
CA PRO A 34 -10.81 29.59 1.68
C PRO A 34 -11.63 28.79 0.66
N LEU A 35 -11.95 27.53 0.98
CA LEU A 35 -12.60 26.58 0.07
C LEU A 35 -13.88 27.12 -0.57
N ARG A 36 -14.80 27.69 0.22
CA ARG A 36 -16.07 28.28 -0.26
C ARG A 36 -15.91 29.39 -1.30
N LEU A 37 -14.74 30.03 -1.38
CA LEU A 37 -14.48 31.08 -2.35
C LEU A 37 -14.05 30.51 -3.71
N HIS A 38 -13.76 29.21 -3.82
CA HIS A 38 -13.39 28.60 -5.09
C HIS A 38 -14.61 28.32 -5.98
N PRO A 39 -14.42 28.26 -7.31
CA PRO A 39 -15.47 27.79 -8.23
C PRO A 39 -16.01 26.41 -7.82
N GLU A 40 -17.27 26.13 -8.12
CA GLU A 40 -17.95 24.88 -7.74
C GLU A 40 -17.21 23.64 -8.23
N GLU A 41 -16.62 23.69 -9.42
CA GLU A 41 -15.83 22.59 -9.98
C GLU A 41 -14.63 22.24 -9.10
N GLU A 42 -13.94 23.26 -8.58
CA GLU A 42 -12.80 23.08 -7.70
C GLU A 42 -13.25 22.61 -6.30
N ARG A 43 -14.36 23.14 -5.78
CA ARG A 43 -14.99 22.66 -4.53
C ARG A 43 -15.34 21.17 -4.61
N LEU A 44 -16.00 20.77 -5.70
CA LEU A 44 -16.37 19.39 -5.99
C LEU A 44 -15.13 18.49 -6.13
N ARG A 45 -14.13 18.93 -6.89
CA ARG A 45 -12.87 18.19 -7.06
C ARG A 45 -12.19 17.93 -5.71
N ARG A 46 -12.01 18.97 -4.89
CA ARG A 46 -11.36 18.83 -3.57
C ARG A 46 -12.14 17.91 -2.63
N LEU A 47 -13.47 17.99 -2.65
CA LEU A 47 -14.34 17.06 -1.89
C LEU A 47 -14.10 15.60 -2.32
N LEU A 48 -14.14 15.33 -3.62
CA LEU A 48 -13.97 13.98 -4.16
C LEU A 48 -12.55 13.44 -3.96
N ASP A 49 -11.52 14.27 -4.14
CA ASP A 49 -10.13 13.90 -3.87
C ASP A 49 -9.93 13.56 -2.38
N THR A 50 -10.56 14.32 -1.47
CA THR A 50 -10.52 14.05 -0.03
C THR A 50 -11.20 12.72 0.32
N ILE A 51 -12.41 12.48 -0.19
CA ILE A 51 -13.14 11.21 -0.03
C ILE A 51 -12.33 10.03 -0.59
N ALA A 52 -11.62 10.25 -1.69
CA ALA A 52 -10.81 9.23 -2.33
C ALA A 52 -9.55 8.85 -1.55
N GLY A 53 -9.10 9.69 -0.61
CA GLY A 53 -7.80 9.54 0.06
C GLY A 53 -6.64 10.15 -0.74
N TYR A 54 -6.93 11.08 -1.65
CA TYR A 54 -5.95 11.86 -2.41
C TYR A 54 -6.10 13.39 -2.23
N PRO A 55 -6.44 13.93 -1.04
CA PRO A 55 -6.37 15.38 -0.85
C PRO A 55 -4.93 15.85 -1.01
N GLU A 56 -4.75 17.07 -1.49
CA GLU A 56 -3.44 17.68 -1.47
C GLU A 56 -3.04 17.98 -0.02
N ILE A 57 -1.87 17.50 0.42
CA ILE A 57 -1.39 17.66 1.81
C ILE A 57 -0.20 18.64 1.89
N ALA A 58 0.35 18.99 0.74
CA ALA A 58 1.33 20.05 0.52
C ALA A 58 1.30 20.38 -0.98
N PRO A 59 1.77 21.56 -1.41
CA PRO A 59 1.77 21.94 -2.82
C PRO A 59 2.34 20.83 -3.73
N GLY A 60 1.50 20.26 -4.59
CA GLY A 60 1.80 19.17 -5.52
C GLY A 60 2.14 17.82 -4.87
N SER A 61 1.68 17.55 -3.64
CA SER A 61 1.96 16.32 -2.89
C SER A 61 0.68 15.69 -2.35
N LEU A 62 0.55 14.38 -2.57
CA LEU A 62 -0.58 13.55 -2.15
C LEU A 62 -0.19 12.65 -0.96
N PRO A 63 -1.15 12.03 -0.24
CA PRO A 63 -0.85 11.25 0.96
C PRO A 63 0.15 10.11 0.74
N PHE A 64 0.03 9.40 -0.39
CA PHE A 64 0.94 8.31 -0.73
C PHE A 64 2.34 8.75 -1.15
N ASP A 65 2.55 10.04 -1.40
CA ASP A 65 3.86 10.60 -1.70
C ASP A 65 4.63 11.04 -0.44
N GLN A 66 3.92 11.18 0.69
CA GLN A 66 4.49 11.59 1.96
C GLN A 66 3.80 10.81 3.10
N PRO A 67 3.86 9.47 3.10
CA PRO A 67 3.06 8.62 4.00
C PRO A 67 3.35 8.83 5.49
N PHE A 68 4.51 9.42 5.82
CA PHE A 68 4.92 9.69 7.19
C PHE A 68 4.34 10.98 7.79
N ARG A 69 3.72 11.84 6.98
CA ARG A 69 3.07 13.06 7.45
C ARG A 69 1.79 12.75 8.22
N VAL A 70 1.46 13.61 9.19
CA VAL A 70 0.21 13.46 9.96
C VAL A 70 -0.98 13.62 9.03
N GLU A 71 -0.92 14.63 8.16
CA GLU A 71 -1.96 14.94 7.17
C GLU A 71 -2.19 13.78 6.20
N ALA A 72 -1.12 13.05 5.84
CA ALA A 72 -1.22 11.85 5.01
C ALA A 72 -1.94 10.71 5.75
N ALA A 73 -1.56 10.46 7.00
CA ALA A 73 -2.18 9.42 7.82
C ALA A 73 -3.67 9.71 8.06
N GLU A 74 -4.02 10.95 8.41
CA GLU A 74 -5.41 11.39 8.58
C GLU A 74 -6.24 11.21 7.31
N ALA A 75 -5.69 11.60 6.14
CA ALA A 75 -6.37 11.42 4.86
C ALA A 75 -6.60 9.93 4.52
N ILE A 76 -5.62 9.08 4.80
CA ILE A 76 -5.72 7.63 4.59
C ILE A 76 -6.76 7.02 5.53
N GLU A 77 -6.75 7.40 6.82
CA GLU A 77 -7.69 6.92 7.83
C GLU A 77 -9.13 7.33 7.49
N LEU A 78 -9.35 8.58 7.08
CA LEU A 78 -10.65 9.06 6.60
C LEU A 78 -11.19 8.20 5.46
N ALA A 79 -10.38 7.97 4.42
CA ALA A 79 -10.79 7.21 3.25
C ALA A 79 -10.99 5.72 3.56
N LEU A 80 -10.18 5.12 4.44
CA LEU A 80 -10.40 3.75 4.93
C LEU A 80 -11.70 3.64 5.73
N ALA A 81 -12.02 4.64 6.56
CA ALA A 81 -13.23 4.63 7.35
C ALA A 81 -14.49 4.82 6.50
N LEU A 82 -14.46 5.69 5.48
CA LEU A 82 -15.51 5.81 4.48
C LEU A 82 -15.65 4.52 3.63
N ASP A 83 -14.55 3.79 3.38
CA ASP A 83 -14.60 2.50 2.69
C ASP A 83 -15.15 1.35 3.57
N ALA A 84 -15.02 1.48 4.89
CA ALA A 84 -15.64 0.58 5.85
C ALA A 84 -17.12 0.92 6.11
N TRP A 85 -17.57 2.11 5.72
CA TRP A 85 -18.94 2.55 5.89
C TRP A 85 -19.88 1.83 4.91
N PRO A 86 -21.06 1.36 5.37
CA PRO A 86 -22.02 0.69 4.49
C PRO A 86 -22.41 1.56 3.28
N PRO A 87 -22.62 0.95 2.11
CA PRO A 87 -23.14 1.65 0.94
C PRO A 87 -24.60 2.05 1.14
N LEU A 88 -25.02 3.16 0.50
CA LEU A 88 -26.41 3.63 0.49
C LEU A 88 -27.24 2.93 -0.60
N ALA A 89 -26.63 2.66 -1.75
CA ALA A 89 -27.22 1.97 -2.91
C ALA A 89 -26.72 0.51 -3.03
N GLY A 90 -26.30 -0.09 -1.91
CA GLY A 90 -26.08 -1.53 -1.81
C GLY A 90 -24.83 -2.09 -2.48
N ARG A 91 -23.92 -1.27 -3.02
CA ARG A 91 -22.68 -1.75 -3.65
C ARG A 91 -21.43 -1.29 -2.90
N HIS A 92 -20.68 -2.28 -2.40
CA HIS A 92 -19.33 -2.15 -1.83
C HIS A 92 -19.18 -1.32 -0.54
N SER A 93 -19.23 0.01 -0.63
CA SER A 93 -19.01 0.97 0.48
C SER A 93 -19.50 2.37 0.09
N LEU A 94 -19.71 3.24 1.09
CA LEU A 94 -20.07 4.64 0.84
C LEU A 94 -19.01 5.36 -0.01
N ARG A 95 -17.72 5.16 0.30
CA ARG A 95 -16.63 5.71 -0.52
C ARG A 95 -16.74 5.26 -1.98
N ALA A 96 -16.98 3.97 -2.24
CA ALA A 96 -17.08 3.46 -3.60
C ALA A 96 -18.27 4.07 -4.38
N GLU A 97 -19.38 4.36 -3.72
CA GLU A 97 -20.53 5.02 -4.34
C GLU A 97 -20.26 6.49 -4.68
N LEU A 98 -19.60 7.22 -3.78
CA LEU A 98 -19.20 8.60 -4.04
C LEU A 98 -18.18 8.68 -5.19
N LEU A 99 -17.26 7.71 -5.28
CA LEU A 99 -16.34 7.56 -6.41
C LEU A 99 -17.03 7.09 -7.70
N TRP A 100 -18.13 6.35 -7.60
CA TRP A 100 -18.98 6.06 -8.74
C TRP A 100 -19.63 7.34 -9.27
N LEU A 101 -20.13 8.23 -8.40
CA LEU A 101 -20.68 9.53 -8.80
C LEU A 101 -19.65 10.41 -9.54
N ASP A 102 -18.41 10.49 -9.07
CA ASP A 102 -17.31 11.18 -9.78
C ASP A 102 -17.16 10.67 -11.23
N ARG A 103 -17.21 9.34 -11.42
CA ARG A 103 -17.14 8.79 -12.78
C ARG A 103 -18.35 9.15 -13.63
N VAL A 104 -19.56 9.11 -13.06
CA VAL A 104 -20.77 9.49 -13.80
C VAL A 104 -20.67 10.95 -14.23
N GLN A 105 -20.26 11.84 -13.32
CA GLN A 105 -20.03 13.25 -13.60
C GLN A 105 -19.02 13.46 -14.74
N ARG A 106 -17.86 12.79 -14.68
CA ARG A 106 -16.80 12.91 -15.70
C ARG A 106 -17.11 12.27 -17.03
N SER A 107 -18.09 11.36 -17.08
CA SER A 107 -18.57 10.82 -18.35
C SER A 107 -19.26 11.89 -19.22
N GLY A 108 -19.65 13.03 -18.61
CA GLY A 108 -20.35 14.13 -19.30
C GLY A 108 -21.76 13.76 -19.76
N ARG A 109 -22.28 12.61 -19.34
CA ARG A 109 -23.59 12.13 -19.76
C ARG A 109 -24.71 12.84 -19.03
N PRO A 110 -25.85 13.08 -19.72
CA PRO A 110 -27.01 13.64 -19.07
C PRO A 110 -27.57 12.67 -18.01
N VAL A 111 -27.96 13.23 -16.87
CA VAL A 111 -28.66 12.55 -15.77
C VAL A 111 -30.15 12.82 -15.95
N ALA A 112 -30.93 11.76 -16.18
CA ALA A 112 -32.35 11.88 -16.52
C ALA A 112 -32.61 12.90 -17.64
N GLY A 113 -31.87 12.77 -18.75
CA GLY A 113 -32.04 13.62 -19.94
C GLY A 113 -31.44 15.04 -19.85
N ARG A 114 -30.87 15.44 -18.70
CA ARG A 114 -30.27 16.77 -18.52
C ARG A 114 -28.81 16.69 -18.08
N SER A 115 -27.96 17.52 -18.68
CA SER A 115 -26.61 17.76 -18.17
C SER A 115 -26.67 18.55 -16.87
N LEU A 116 -25.95 18.09 -15.85
CA LEU A 116 -25.84 18.78 -14.57
C LEU A 116 -24.56 19.62 -14.55
N ASP A 117 -24.66 20.82 -13.98
CA ASP A 117 -23.48 21.65 -13.73
C ASP A 117 -22.73 21.23 -12.46
N ALA A 118 -21.60 21.90 -12.18
CA ALA A 118 -20.78 21.58 -11.02
C ALA A 118 -21.48 21.86 -9.68
N ALA A 119 -22.39 22.83 -9.61
CA ALA A 119 -23.16 23.14 -8.41
C ALA A 119 -24.14 22.00 -8.08
N GLU A 120 -24.90 21.55 -9.09
CA GLU A 120 -25.84 20.43 -8.97
C GLU A 120 -25.09 19.14 -8.58
N TRP A 121 -23.93 18.85 -9.18
CA TRP A 121 -23.11 17.70 -8.80
C TRP A 121 -22.57 17.79 -7.36
N LEU A 122 -22.09 18.96 -6.93
CA LEU A 122 -21.64 19.18 -5.57
C LEU A 122 -22.77 18.92 -4.56
N GLN A 123 -23.96 19.44 -4.83
CA GLN A 123 -25.14 19.22 -3.98
C GLN A 123 -25.53 17.73 -3.93
N ILE A 124 -25.51 17.01 -5.06
CA ILE A 124 -25.80 15.56 -5.10
C ILE A 124 -24.77 14.78 -4.30
N VAL A 125 -23.47 15.05 -4.46
CA VAL A 125 -22.41 14.33 -3.73
C VAL A 125 -22.52 14.57 -2.22
N VAL A 126 -22.77 15.82 -1.79
CA VAL A 126 -22.96 16.15 -0.37
C VAL A 126 -24.22 15.48 0.18
N ALA A 127 -25.34 15.53 -0.56
CA ALA A 127 -26.58 14.86 -0.16
C ALA A 127 -26.41 13.34 -0.02
N TRP A 128 -25.66 12.71 -0.92
CA TRP A 128 -25.37 11.27 -0.88
C TRP A 128 -24.48 10.90 0.30
N LEU A 129 -23.46 11.70 0.59
CA LEU A 129 -22.60 11.53 1.75
C LEU A 129 -23.43 11.61 3.04
N ILE A 130 -24.25 12.66 3.19
CA ILE A 130 -25.12 12.84 4.37
C ILE A 130 -26.11 11.67 4.50
N ALA A 131 -26.80 11.30 3.42
CA ALA A 131 -27.75 10.18 3.42
C ALA A 131 -27.07 8.85 3.78
N GLY A 132 -25.88 8.59 3.23
CA GLY A 132 -25.08 7.40 3.53
C GLY A 132 -24.64 7.34 4.98
N LEU A 133 -24.31 8.48 5.59
CA LEU A 133 -23.92 8.57 7.00
C LEU A 133 -25.12 8.54 7.97
N THR A 134 -26.36 8.76 7.50
CA THR A 134 -27.59 8.88 8.34
C THR A 134 -28.51 7.65 8.30
N ALA A 135 -28.45 6.79 7.28
CA ALA A 135 -29.32 5.61 7.18
C ALA A 135 -29.06 4.55 8.29
N PRO A 136 -30.06 3.79 8.76
CA PRO A 136 -31.37 4.17 9.30
C PRO A 136 -31.44 4.11 10.85
N GLU A 137 -30.31 4.04 11.58
CA GLU A 137 -30.34 3.83 13.04
C GLU A 137 -29.66 4.94 13.88
N ARG A 138 -29.10 6.03 13.33
CA ARG A 138 -28.17 6.89 14.10
C ARG A 138 -28.23 8.41 13.81
N SER A 139 -28.90 9.12 14.73
CA SER A 139 -28.67 10.50 15.23
C SER A 139 -28.80 11.74 14.31
N GLU A 140 -28.91 12.88 15.01
CA GLU A 140 -29.47 14.19 14.62
C GLU A 140 -28.86 14.92 13.40
N PRO A 141 -29.62 15.82 12.76
CA PRO A 141 -29.27 16.52 11.51
C PRO A 141 -28.23 17.66 11.60
N ASP A 142 -27.70 18.01 12.78
CA ASP A 142 -26.91 19.24 12.94
C ASP A 142 -25.42 19.12 12.56
N ALA A 143 -24.85 17.92 12.46
CA ALA A 143 -23.43 17.72 12.11
C ALA A 143 -23.09 18.17 10.67
N ASP A 144 -24.09 18.30 9.80
CA ASP A 144 -23.90 18.63 8.40
C ASP A 144 -23.58 20.14 8.21
N ILE A 145 -23.82 20.97 9.22
CA ILE A 145 -23.63 22.43 9.18
C ILE A 145 -22.17 22.81 8.89
N VAL A 146 -21.21 22.13 9.53
CA VAL A 146 -19.77 22.46 9.40
C VAL A 146 -19.30 22.22 7.96
N LEU A 147 -19.71 21.11 7.35
CA LEU A 147 -19.36 20.81 5.97
C LEU A 147 -19.98 21.82 5.00
N LEU A 148 -21.23 22.22 5.23
CA LEU A 148 -21.89 23.24 4.42
C LEU A 148 -21.21 24.61 4.53
N ASP A 149 -20.75 25.01 5.73
CA ASP A 149 -20.04 26.28 5.95
C ASP A 149 -18.65 26.36 5.31
N LEU A 150 -18.04 25.20 5.08
CA LEU A 150 -16.76 25.10 4.36
C LEU A 150 -16.96 25.13 2.85
N LEU A 151 -18.04 24.53 2.36
CA LEU A 151 -18.29 24.38 0.94
C LEU A 151 -19.03 25.58 0.35
N TYR A 152 -19.94 26.22 1.09
CA TYR A 152 -20.80 27.29 0.57
C TYR A 152 -20.54 28.59 1.33
N ASP A 153 -20.71 29.72 0.64
CA ASP A 153 -20.82 30.99 1.35
C ASP A 153 -22.18 31.09 2.08
N PRO A 154 -22.36 32.05 3.01
CA PRO A 154 -23.59 32.14 3.79
C PRO A 154 -24.87 32.34 2.95
N GLU A 155 -24.78 32.98 1.78
CA GLU A 155 -25.92 33.25 0.90
C GLU A 155 -26.30 31.99 0.13
N GLU A 156 -25.31 31.35 -0.51
CA GLU A 156 -25.45 30.05 -1.20
C GLU A 156 -25.90 28.95 -0.24
N ARG A 157 -25.45 28.97 1.02
CA ARG A 157 -25.75 27.95 2.03
C ARG A 157 -27.25 27.84 2.30
N SER A 158 -27.97 28.97 2.36
CA SER A 158 -29.41 28.96 2.61
C SER A 158 -30.13 28.20 1.49
N ASP A 159 -29.77 28.51 0.25
CA ASP A 159 -30.35 27.88 -0.93
C ASP A 159 -29.92 26.42 -1.03
N ALA A 160 -28.61 26.16 -1.17
CA ALA A 160 -28.02 24.82 -1.33
C ALA A 160 -28.39 23.88 -0.18
N GLY A 161 -28.44 24.37 1.06
CA GLY A 161 -28.81 23.57 2.22
C GLY A 161 -30.23 22.99 2.13
N GLY A 162 -31.18 23.73 1.55
CA GLY A 162 -32.53 23.22 1.28
C GLY A 162 -32.52 22.07 0.26
N TYR A 163 -31.81 22.25 -0.86
CA TYR A 163 -31.65 21.21 -1.89
C TYR A 163 -31.01 19.94 -1.33
N ILE A 164 -29.90 20.09 -0.61
CA ILE A 164 -29.11 18.99 -0.05
C ILE A 164 -29.92 18.19 0.96
N ARG A 165 -30.61 18.85 1.91
CA ARG A 165 -31.43 18.15 2.91
C ARG A 165 -32.60 17.41 2.27
N SER A 166 -33.27 18.01 1.29
CA SER A 166 -34.36 17.36 0.56
C SER A 166 -33.87 16.12 -0.19
N ALA A 167 -32.78 16.24 -0.95
CA ALA A 167 -32.18 15.13 -1.68
C ALA A 167 -31.68 14.02 -0.74
N ALA A 168 -31.03 14.36 0.37
CA ALA A 168 -30.57 13.40 1.36
C ALA A 168 -31.74 12.64 2.01
N ALA A 169 -32.82 13.34 2.35
CA ALA A 169 -34.03 12.72 2.92
C ALA A 169 -34.68 11.74 1.92
N LEU A 170 -34.74 12.08 0.64
CA LEU A 170 -35.27 11.19 -0.41
C LEU A 170 -34.39 9.95 -0.62
N LEU A 171 -33.06 10.13 -0.61
CA LEU A 171 -32.11 9.02 -0.70
C LEU A 171 -32.22 8.08 0.51
N ALA A 172 -32.37 8.62 1.72
CA ALA A 172 -32.47 7.84 2.96
C ALA A 172 -33.76 7.00 3.02
N GLN A 173 -34.84 7.47 2.41
CA GLN A 173 -36.15 6.79 2.43
C GLN A 173 -36.18 5.44 1.67
N SER A 174 -35.10 5.05 0.97
CA SER A 174 -34.93 3.75 0.31
C SER A 174 -36.22 3.23 -0.36
N PRO A 175 -36.53 3.62 -1.61
CA PRO A 175 -37.79 3.23 -2.24
C PRO A 175 -37.95 1.69 -2.22
N PRO A 176 -39.17 1.17 -1.94
CA PRO A 176 -39.41 -0.27 -1.93
C PRO A 176 -38.97 -0.87 -3.27
N ARG A 177 -38.20 -1.97 -3.23
CA ARG A 177 -37.72 -2.67 -4.44
C ARG A 177 -38.86 -3.03 -5.39
N ASP A 178 -40.04 -3.23 -4.85
CA ASP A 178 -41.24 -3.67 -5.56
C ASP A 178 -41.83 -2.56 -6.46
N ARG A 179 -41.39 -1.30 -6.30
CA ARG A 179 -41.88 -0.14 -7.07
C ARG A 179 -40.93 0.33 -8.17
N LEU A 180 -39.99 -0.51 -8.60
CA LEU A 180 -39.01 -0.18 -9.66
C LEU A 180 -39.66 0.27 -10.99
N GLY A 181 -40.91 -0.10 -11.27
CA GLY A 181 -41.62 0.27 -12.50
C GLY A 181 -42.37 1.62 -12.47
N ALA A 182 -42.53 2.27 -11.32
CA ALA A 182 -43.32 3.49 -11.16
C ALA A 182 -42.45 4.71 -10.88
N PHE A 183 -41.38 4.89 -11.65
CA PHE A 183 -40.54 6.05 -11.50
C PHE A 183 -41.21 7.27 -12.12
N ALA A 184 -41.42 8.31 -11.31
CA ALA A 184 -41.81 9.61 -11.83
C ALA A 184 -40.60 10.22 -12.54
N ASP A 185 -40.76 10.57 -13.82
CA ASP A 185 -39.77 11.34 -14.56
C ASP A 185 -39.32 12.55 -13.70
N PRO A 186 -38.01 12.77 -13.46
CA PRO A 186 -37.51 13.93 -12.72
C PRO A 186 -37.98 15.26 -13.32
N SER A 187 -38.31 15.27 -14.61
CA SER A 187 -38.89 16.42 -15.30
C SER A 187 -40.31 16.76 -14.82
N ALA A 188 -41.05 15.80 -14.26
CA ALA A 188 -42.40 15.99 -13.73
C ALA A 188 -42.41 16.73 -12.38
N ALA A 189 -41.26 16.85 -11.70
CA ALA A 189 -41.16 17.60 -10.45
C ALA A 189 -41.24 19.12 -10.69
N VAL A 190 -42.22 19.77 -10.07
CA VAL A 190 -42.53 21.20 -10.28
C VAL A 190 -41.50 22.11 -9.61
N ARG A 191 -40.96 21.73 -8.45
CA ARG A 191 -40.00 22.57 -7.71
C ARG A 191 -38.55 22.19 -8.07
N PRO A 192 -37.63 23.16 -8.21
CA PRO A 192 -36.21 22.87 -8.45
C PRO A 192 -35.58 21.93 -7.41
N GLN A 193 -35.95 22.07 -6.13
CA GLN A 193 -35.46 21.21 -5.04
C GLN A 193 -35.88 19.75 -5.23
N ASP A 194 -37.14 19.55 -5.63
CA ASP A 194 -37.69 18.23 -5.90
C ASP A 194 -37.02 17.61 -7.14
N GLN A 195 -36.61 18.43 -8.13
CA GLN A 195 -35.86 17.96 -9.30
C GLN A 195 -34.48 17.43 -8.94
N LEU A 196 -33.71 18.12 -8.08
CA LEU A 196 -32.40 17.62 -7.65
C LEU A 196 -32.54 16.32 -6.86
N GLY A 197 -33.50 16.28 -5.93
CA GLY A 197 -33.83 15.07 -5.17
C GLY A 197 -34.22 13.89 -6.07
N ALA A 198 -35.09 14.13 -7.05
CA ALA A 198 -35.49 13.13 -8.04
C ALA A 198 -34.31 12.63 -8.89
N ARG A 199 -33.36 13.50 -9.26
CA ARG A 199 -32.13 13.10 -9.98
C ARG A 199 -31.17 12.30 -9.11
N ALA A 200 -30.99 12.69 -7.85
CA ALA A 200 -30.20 11.91 -6.89
C ALA A 200 -30.79 10.51 -6.71
N GLN A 201 -32.12 10.42 -6.57
CA GLN A 201 -32.84 9.15 -6.49
C GLN A 201 -32.72 8.33 -7.79
N TRP A 202 -32.82 8.99 -8.95
CA TRP A 202 -32.55 8.36 -10.26
C TRP A 202 -31.18 7.70 -10.31
N LEU A 203 -30.13 8.42 -9.93
CA LEU A 203 -28.77 7.88 -9.85
C LEU A 203 -28.70 6.69 -8.87
N TRP A 204 -29.39 6.77 -7.73
CA TRP A 204 -29.49 5.67 -6.77
C TRP A 204 -30.10 4.41 -7.39
N TRP A 205 -31.16 4.54 -8.19
CA TRP A 205 -31.74 3.40 -8.92
C TRP A 205 -30.82 2.84 -10.00
N CYS A 206 -30.16 3.72 -10.79
CA CYS A 206 -29.14 3.28 -11.74
C CYS A 206 -28.09 2.42 -11.06
N ARG A 207 -27.65 2.86 -9.88
CA ARG A 207 -26.64 2.18 -9.08
C ARG A 207 -27.10 0.80 -8.59
N GLN A 208 -28.38 0.64 -8.30
CA GLN A 208 -29.00 -0.65 -7.93
C GLN A 208 -29.20 -1.60 -9.13
N GLY A 209 -28.91 -1.16 -10.36
CA GLY A 209 -29.14 -1.95 -11.57
C GLY A 209 -30.60 -1.98 -12.01
N ALA A 210 -31.40 -0.98 -11.64
CA ALA A 210 -32.76 -0.84 -12.13
C ALA A 210 -32.75 -0.60 -13.65
N PRO A 211 -33.50 -1.39 -14.44
CA PRO A 211 -33.67 -1.12 -15.87
C PRO A 211 -34.52 0.14 -16.03
N ILE A 212 -33.94 1.21 -16.56
CA ILE A 212 -34.66 2.46 -16.84
C ILE A 212 -35.23 2.37 -18.26
N ALA A 213 -36.56 2.30 -18.38
CA ALA A 213 -37.28 1.90 -19.60
C ALA A 213 -37.07 2.79 -20.84
N GLU A 214 -36.42 3.95 -20.71
CA GLU A 214 -36.08 4.86 -21.82
C GLU A 214 -34.58 5.24 -21.85
N ALA A 215 -33.77 4.66 -20.96
CA ALA A 215 -32.32 4.74 -21.09
C ALA A 215 -31.88 3.63 -22.08
N PRO A 216 -30.98 3.91 -23.04
CA PRO A 216 -30.49 2.90 -23.96
C PRO A 216 -29.80 1.76 -23.18
N GLY A 217 -30.50 0.64 -22.98
CA GLY A 217 -30.01 -0.60 -22.38
C GLY A 217 -29.62 -0.51 -20.88
N PRO A 218 -29.34 -1.65 -20.23
CA PRO A 218 -29.31 -1.81 -18.77
C PRO A 218 -28.14 -1.12 -18.02
N GLU A 219 -27.35 -0.28 -18.70
CA GLU A 219 -26.15 0.34 -18.15
C GLU A 219 -26.07 1.84 -18.44
N LEU A 220 -27.11 2.67 -18.29
CA LEU A 220 -26.98 4.14 -18.55
C LEU A 220 -26.42 4.52 -19.95
N GLY A 221 -26.30 3.56 -20.87
CA GLY A 221 -25.33 3.56 -21.96
C GLY A 221 -23.89 3.88 -21.57
N LEU A 222 -23.55 4.06 -20.27
CA LEU A 222 -22.20 4.18 -19.68
C LEU A 222 -21.50 2.91 -20.10
N ASP A 223 -21.01 2.87 -21.33
CA ASP A 223 -19.90 2.04 -21.74
C ASP A 223 -18.82 2.41 -20.73
N GLU A 224 -18.81 1.67 -19.61
CA GLU A 224 -17.99 1.87 -18.43
C GLU A 224 -16.59 1.62 -18.91
N SER A 225 -16.04 2.62 -19.60
CA SER A 225 -15.06 2.45 -20.66
C SER A 225 -14.31 1.14 -20.49
N ARG A 226 -14.64 0.13 -21.31
CA ARG A 226 -13.90 -1.15 -21.30
C ARG A 226 -12.39 -0.87 -21.34
N TRP A 227 -12.04 0.26 -21.94
CA TRP A 227 -10.75 0.90 -21.93
C TRP A 227 -10.27 1.33 -20.54
N THR A 228 -9.11 0.79 -20.20
CA THR A 228 -8.26 1.24 -19.11
C THR A 228 -6.95 1.76 -19.68
N VAL A 229 -6.37 2.79 -19.07
CA VAL A 229 -4.99 3.22 -19.31
C VAL A 229 -4.14 2.73 -18.14
N GLU A 230 -3.06 2.03 -18.47
CA GLU A 230 -2.10 1.50 -17.53
C GLU A 230 -0.73 2.13 -17.78
N VAL A 231 -0.19 2.80 -16.76
CA VAL A 231 1.16 3.34 -16.75
C VAL A 231 2.00 2.50 -15.80
N THR A 232 2.97 1.75 -16.33
CA THR A 232 3.76 0.78 -15.55
C THR A 232 5.25 0.99 -15.78
N PHE A 233 6.00 1.14 -14.70
CA PHE A 233 7.45 1.06 -14.72
C PHE A 233 7.90 -0.38 -14.57
N HIS A 234 8.79 -0.82 -15.44
CA HIS A 234 9.30 -2.18 -15.52
C HIS A 234 10.70 -2.25 -14.92
N ARG A 235 11.06 -3.43 -14.39
CA ARG A 235 12.41 -3.73 -13.92
C ARG A 235 12.92 -2.72 -12.88
N VAL A 236 12.02 -2.15 -12.07
CA VAL A 236 12.33 -1.12 -11.07
C VAL A 236 13.44 -1.57 -10.13
N GLN A 237 13.36 -2.77 -9.56
CA GLN A 237 14.38 -3.34 -8.68
C GLN A 237 15.76 -3.41 -9.35
N ALA A 238 15.83 -3.97 -10.57
CA ALA A 238 17.08 -4.05 -11.33
C ALA A 238 17.62 -2.65 -11.65
N TRP A 239 16.79 -1.72 -12.09
CA TRP A 239 17.18 -0.34 -12.37
C TRP A 239 17.71 0.41 -11.14
N MET A 240 17.08 0.25 -9.97
CA MET A 240 17.54 0.86 -8.72
C MET A 240 18.89 0.29 -8.25
N THR A 241 19.11 -1.01 -8.46
CA THR A 241 20.29 -1.73 -7.94
C THR A 241 21.43 -1.85 -8.95
N THR A 242 21.19 -1.54 -10.22
CA THR A 242 22.23 -1.57 -11.26
C THR A 242 23.28 -0.51 -10.93
N PRO A 243 24.55 -0.90 -10.73
CA PRO A 243 25.62 0.05 -10.48
C PRO A 243 25.77 1.00 -11.67
N PRO A 244 26.17 2.26 -11.45
CA PRO A 244 26.47 3.16 -12.55
C PRO A 244 27.53 2.53 -13.46
N GLU A 245 27.24 2.47 -14.76
CA GLU A 245 28.19 2.05 -15.78
C GLU A 245 29.40 2.98 -15.75
N GLY A 246 30.60 2.37 -15.70
CA GLY A 246 31.86 3.05 -15.46
C GLY A 246 32.88 2.03 -14.96
N HIS A 247 33.39 1.20 -15.89
CA HIS A 247 34.52 0.32 -15.61
C HIS A 247 35.76 1.19 -15.42
N ASP A 248 36.15 1.43 -14.18
CA ASP A 248 37.52 1.84 -13.90
C ASP A 248 38.37 0.56 -13.89
N PRO A 249 39.29 0.35 -14.85
CA PRO A 249 40.14 -0.83 -14.89
C PRO A 249 41.04 -0.95 -13.65
N ASP A 250 41.24 0.12 -12.89
CA ASP A 250 42.02 0.12 -11.63
C ASP A 250 41.20 -0.35 -10.40
N GLY A 251 39.98 -0.85 -10.63
CA GLY A 251 39.10 -1.43 -9.63
C GLY A 251 37.94 -0.50 -9.26
N PRO A 252 36.84 -1.04 -8.72
CA PRO A 252 35.68 -0.23 -8.37
C PRO A 252 36.08 0.82 -7.34
N ASP A 253 36.00 2.10 -7.74
CA ASP A 253 36.28 3.22 -6.87
C ASP A 253 35.47 3.05 -5.57
N ARG A 254 36.18 2.86 -4.45
CA ARG A 254 35.61 2.70 -3.10
C ARG A 254 34.61 3.83 -2.79
N ARG A 255 34.71 4.98 -3.44
CA ARG A 255 33.74 6.09 -3.31
C ARG A 255 32.41 5.80 -3.99
N LEU A 256 32.39 5.24 -5.20
CA LEU A 256 31.13 4.85 -5.88
C LEU A 256 30.38 3.79 -5.07
N GLN A 257 31.09 2.83 -4.48
CA GLN A 257 30.51 1.85 -3.57
C GLN A 257 29.87 2.48 -2.33
N ARG A 258 30.48 3.55 -1.77
CA ARG A 258 29.90 4.31 -0.65
C ARG A 258 28.64 5.09 -1.06
N LEU A 259 28.59 5.57 -2.30
CA LEU A 259 27.43 6.31 -2.84
C LEU A 259 26.26 5.42 -3.25
N PHE A 260 26.44 4.10 -3.30
CA PHE A 260 25.40 3.19 -3.77
C PHE A 260 24.08 3.33 -3.01
N GLY A 261 24.11 3.31 -1.67
CA GLY A 261 22.90 3.53 -0.86
C GLY A 261 22.25 4.90 -1.09
N THR A 262 23.05 5.93 -1.38
CA THR A 262 22.55 7.26 -1.77
C THR A 262 21.87 7.20 -3.13
N MET A 263 22.46 6.52 -4.12
CA MET A 263 21.89 6.38 -5.46
C MET A 263 20.59 5.56 -5.45
N VAL A 264 20.52 4.45 -4.71
CA VAL A 264 19.31 3.63 -4.56
C VAL A 264 18.16 4.48 -3.99
N ARG A 265 18.45 5.27 -2.96
CA ARG A 265 17.47 6.20 -2.38
C ARG A 265 17.00 7.24 -3.40
N GLY A 266 17.94 7.93 -4.05
CA GLY A 266 17.57 8.92 -5.06
C GLY A 266 16.86 8.33 -6.28
N ALA A 267 17.09 7.06 -6.61
CA ALA A 267 16.32 6.32 -7.60
C ALA A 267 14.86 6.13 -7.14
N SER A 268 14.66 5.69 -5.89
CA SER A 268 13.32 5.55 -5.31
C SER A 268 12.59 6.89 -5.26
N ASP A 269 13.24 7.96 -4.81
CA ASP A 269 12.64 9.29 -4.72
C ASP A 269 12.31 9.88 -6.10
N LEU A 270 13.14 9.63 -7.11
CA LEU A 270 12.89 10.03 -8.49
C LEU A 270 11.68 9.29 -9.08
N LEU A 271 11.59 7.99 -8.85
CA LEU A 271 10.45 7.19 -9.28
C LEU A 271 9.15 7.64 -8.59
N GLU A 272 9.21 7.88 -7.27
CA GLU A 272 8.08 8.38 -6.48
C GLU A 272 7.63 9.78 -6.95
N ALA A 273 8.56 10.71 -7.19
CA ALA A 273 8.24 12.03 -7.74
C ALA A 273 7.58 11.96 -9.12
N THR A 274 8.02 11.01 -9.95
CA THR A 274 7.45 10.81 -11.28
C THR A 274 6.06 10.19 -11.20
N MET A 275 5.89 9.14 -10.39
CA MET A 275 4.60 8.50 -10.14
C MET A 275 3.58 9.50 -9.56
N SER A 276 3.99 10.34 -8.62
CA SER A 276 3.16 11.40 -8.08
C SER A 276 2.70 12.41 -9.13
N ALA A 277 3.63 12.87 -9.98
CA ALA A 277 3.30 13.82 -11.03
C ALA A 277 2.31 13.21 -12.03
N LEU A 278 2.54 11.96 -12.44
CA LEU A 278 1.63 11.20 -13.30
C LEU A 278 0.26 11.00 -12.63
N ARG A 279 0.24 10.59 -11.36
CA ARG A 279 -0.99 10.42 -10.58
C ARG A 279 -1.79 11.71 -10.51
N SER A 280 -1.16 12.83 -10.16
CA SER A 280 -1.82 14.13 -10.06
C SER A 280 -2.45 14.56 -11.40
N VAL A 281 -1.71 14.39 -12.50
CA VAL A 281 -2.18 14.70 -13.85
C VAL A 281 -3.34 13.81 -14.28
N LEU A 282 -3.30 12.52 -13.94
CA LEU A 282 -4.35 11.56 -14.29
C LEU A 282 -5.59 11.74 -13.40
N LEU A 283 -5.44 12.00 -12.10
CA LEU A 283 -6.54 12.34 -11.20
C LEU A 283 -7.26 13.62 -11.64
N ALA A 284 -6.52 14.68 -11.99
CA ALA A 284 -7.13 15.92 -12.46
C ALA A 284 -7.99 15.69 -13.73
N ARG A 285 -7.51 14.85 -14.66
CA ARG A 285 -8.19 14.59 -15.93
C ARG A 285 -9.32 13.57 -15.83
N LEU A 286 -9.08 12.45 -15.15
CA LEU A 286 -9.96 11.27 -15.14
C LEU A 286 -10.78 11.14 -13.86
N GLY A 287 -10.40 11.85 -12.80
CA GLY A 287 -11.00 11.76 -11.48
C GLY A 287 -10.48 10.61 -10.64
N PRO A 288 -10.59 10.72 -9.31
CA PRO A 288 -10.27 9.62 -8.39
C PRO A 288 -11.20 8.41 -8.58
N GLY A 289 -12.42 8.59 -9.06
CA GLY A 289 -13.35 7.50 -9.32
C GLY A 289 -12.90 6.57 -10.44
N ALA A 290 -12.10 7.08 -11.38
CA ALA A 290 -11.53 6.30 -12.47
C ALA A 290 -10.30 5.47 -12.04
N LEU A 291 -9.69 5.74 -10.89
CA LEU A 291 -8.48 5.06 -10.44
C LEU A 291 -8.78 3.62 -9.99
N LEU A 292 -8.15 2.64 -10.64
CA LEU A 292 -8.30 1.21 -10.38
C LEU A 292 -7.11 0.60 -9.63
N VAL A 293 -5.89 1.04 -9.95
CA VAL A 293 -4.66 0.56 -9.31
C VAL A 293 -3.72 1.72 -9.05
N ASP A 294 -3.24 1.83 -7.82
CA ASP A 294 -2.18 2.76 -7.40
C ASP A 294 -1.21 2.05 -6.46
N GLY A 295 -0.04 1.68 -6.98
CA GLY A 295 0.99 0.98 -6.23
C GLY A 295 1.89 0.14 -7.13
N GLY A 296 3.01 -0.36 -6.59
CA GLY A 296 3.90 -1.27 -7.34
C GLY A 296 4.50 -0.66 -8.61
N ALA A 297 4.71 0.67 -8.61
CA ALA A 297 5.12 1.44 -9.79
C ALA A 297 4.16 1.31 -10.99
N ARG A 298 2.87 1.10 -10.70
CA ARG A 298 1.77 1.00 -11.65
C ARG A 298 0.64 1.95 -11.28
N LEU A 299 0.12 2.65 -12.28
CA LEU A 299 -1.15 3.37 -12.23
C LEU A 299 -2.09 2.73 -13.26
N CYS A 300 -3.32 2.43 -12.86
CA CYS A 300 -4.36 1.98 -13.79
C CYS A 300 -5.60 2.82 -13.59
N PHE A 301 -6.09 3.44 -14.66
CA PHE A 301 -7.31 4.23 -14.65
C PHE A 301 -8.28 3.72 -15.70
N ARG A 302 -9.58 3.89 -15.47
CA ARG A 302 -10.59 3.92 -16.54
C ARG A 302 -10.35 5.15 -17.41
N CYS A 303 -10.50 5.02 -18.73
CA CYS A 303 -10.25 6.13 -19.64
C CYS A 303 -11.24 6.14 -20.81
N PRO A 304 -11.55 7.31 -21.41
CA PRO A 304 -12.44 7.39 -22.55
C PRO A 304 -12.06 6.43 -23.69
N SER A 305 -13.06 5.81 -24.33
CA SER A 305 -12.88 4.92 -25.47
C SER A 305 -12.51 5.68 -26.76
N THR A 306 -12.80 6.98 -26.82
CA THR A 306 -12.55 7.80 -28.01
C THR A 306 -11.05 7.89 -28.33
N PRO A 307 -10.65 7.77 -29.61
CA PRO A 307 -9.25 7.95 -30.01
C PRO A 307 -8.65 9.30 -29.58
N GLN A 308 -9.44 10.37 -29.67
CA GLN A 308 -9.01 11.71 -29.25
C GLN A 308 -8.75 11.79 -27.74
N GLY A 309 -9.63 11.21 -26.91
CA GLY A 309 -9.42 11.16 -25.46
C GLY A 309 -8.16 10.38 -25.08
N ARG A 310 -7.89 9.25 -25.76
CA ARG A 310 -6.67 8.46 -25.54
C ARG A 310 -5.41 9.22 -25.97
N ALA A 311 -5.42 9.86 -27.13
CA ALA A 311 -4.31 10.68 -27.61
C ALA A 311 -4.02 11.86 -26.66
N ALA A 312 -5.06 12.51 -26.13
CA ALA A 312 -4.91 13.58 -25.15
C ALA A 312 -4.30 13.09 -23.82
N LEU A 313 -4.66 11.89 -23.35
CA LEU A 313 -4.07 11.27 -22.17
C LEU A 313 -2.61 10.88 -22.39
N GLU A 314 -2.29 10.29 -23.54
CA GLU A 314 -0.92 9.99 -23.93
C GLU A 314 -0.07 11.25 -23.97
N ALA A 315 -0.54 12.31 -24.65
CA ALA A 315 0.15 13.60 -24.69
C ALA A 315 0.35 14.20 -23.29
N ALA A 316 -0.63 14.06 -22.39
CA ALA A 316 -0.52 14.51 -21.01
C ALA A 316 0.55 13.74 -20.21
N ILE A 317 0.61 12.42 -20.37
CA ILE A 317 1.63 11.57 -19.73
C ILE A 317 3.02 11.95 -20.25
N HIS A 318 3.17 12.12 -21.56
CA HIS A 318 4.41 12.56 -22.19
C HIS A 318 4.85 13.94 -21.67
N ALA A 319 3.96 14.93 -21.70
CA ALA A 319 4.25 16.27 -21.19
C ALA A 319 4.65 16.27 -19.71
N THR A 320 4.08 15.37 -18.91
CA THR A 320 4.43 15.23 -17.49
C THR A 320 5.87 14.76 -17.31
N ILE A 321 6.30 13.79 -18.12
CA ILE A 321 7.65 13.23 -18.07
C ILE A 321 8.67 14.20 -18.69
N ASP A 322 8.34 14.79 -19.83
CA ASP A 322 9.14 15.83 -20.49
C ASP A 322 9.37 17.03 -19.55
N GLY A 323 8.33 17.38 -18.79
CA GLY A 323 8.36 18.44 -17.79
C GLY A 323 9.07 18.07 -16.48
N LEU A 324 9.43 16.81 -16.24
CA LEU A 324 9.91 16.33 -14.93
C LEU A 324 11.09 17.15 -14.37
N LEU A 325 12.04 17.50 -15.24
CA LEU A 325 13.27 18.24 -14.92
C LEU A 325 13.16 19.76 -15.18
N THR A 326 11.95 20.28 -15.31
CA THR A 326 11.69 21.73 -15.32
C THR A 326 11.49 22.22 -13.87
N PRO A 327 11.70 23.51 -13.56
CA PRO A 327 11.43 24.05 -12.22
C PRO A 327 9.99 23.81 -11.75
N ALA A 328 9.03 23.96 -12.67
CA ALA A 328 7.62 23.68 -12.41
C ALA A 328 7.26 22.18 -12.44
N GLY A 329 8.19 21.31 -12.83
CA GLY A 329 8.00 19.86 -12.95
C GLY A 329 7.92 19.13 -11.62
N GLY A 330 7.53 17.86 -11.65
CA GLY A 330 7.42 17.02 -10.45
C GLY A 330 8.71 16.97 -9.63
N LEU A 331 9.87 16.86 -10.29
CA LEU A 331 11.17 16.87 -9.61
C LEU A 331 11.62 18.29 -9.24
N GLY A 332 11.34 19.28 -10.09
CA GLY A 332 11.71 20.68 -9.83
C GLY A 332 11.01 21.25 -8.60
N ARG A 333 9.72 20.95 -8.41
CA ARG A 333 8.96 21.38 -7.22
C ARG A 333 9.48 20.73 -5.94
N ARG A 334 9.85 19.45 -6.00
CA ARG A 334 10.35 18.70 -4.83
C ARG A 334 11.81 18.99 -4.52
N TYR A 335 12.65 19.14 -5.54
CA TYR A 335 14.09 19.22 -5.40
C TYR A 335 14.68 20.38 -6.21
N ALA A 336 14.12 21.58 -6.04
CA ALA A 336 14.55 22.78 -6.77
C ALA A 336 16.07 23.02 -6.70
N GLY A 337 16.68 22.74 -5.53
CA GLY A 337 18.12 22.83 -5.32
C GLY A 337 18.95 21.89 -6.20
N VAL A 338 18.43 20.71 -6.58
CA VAL A 338 19.13 19.74 -7.44
C VAL A 338 19.24 20.25 -8.87
N LEU A 339 18.15 20.81 -9.42
CA LEU A 339 18.18 21.36 -10.78
C LEU A 339 19.12 22.57 -10.87
N ALA A 340 19.09 23.45 -9.88
CA ALA A 340 20.01 24.59 -9.80
C ALA A 340 21.47 24.13 -9.67
N LEU A 341 21.73 23.07 -8.90
CA LEU A 341 23.07 22.50 -8.74
C LEU A 341 23.60 21.89 -10.04
N LEU A 342 22.79 21.08 -10.73
CA LEU A 342 23.17 20.49 -12.01
C LEU A 342 23.40 21.54 -13.10
N ALA A 343 22.61 22.62 -13.10
CA ALA A 343 22.81 23.75 -13.99
C ALA A 343 24.13 24.49 -13.70
N ARG A 344 24.43 24.77 -12.42
CA ARG A 344 25.70 25.39 -11.99
C ARG A 344 26.91 24.54 -12.35
N GLN A 345 26.79 23.22 -12.26
CA GLN A 345 27.82 22.26 -12.64
C GLN A 345 27.91 22.03 -14.17
N ARG A 346 27.14 22.78 -14.98
CA ARG A 346 27.09 22.69 -16.44
C ARG A 346 26.65 21.32 -16.98
N PHE A 347 26.06 20.47 -16.14
CA PHE A 347 25.45 19.21 -16.55
C PHE A 347 24.10 19.42 -17.23
N LEU A 348 23.40 20.49 -16.85
CA LEU A 348 22.21 20.97 -17.53
C LEU A 348 22.46 22.39 -18.03
N ARG A 349 22.06 22.67 -19.28
CA ARG A 349 21.97 24.06 -19.72
C ARG A 349 20.90 24.76 -18.85
N PRO A 350 21.15 26.00 -18.37
CA PRO A 350 20.10 26.81 -17.79
C PRO A 350 18.94 26.90 -18.80
N CYS A 351 17.72 26.55 -18.38
CA CYS A 351 16.55 26.97 -19.12
C CYS A 351 16.30 28.40 -18.68
N ASP A 352 16.41 29.35 -19.61
CA ASP A 352 15.72 30.62 -19.40
C ASP A 352 14.22 30.29 -19.34
N GLU A 353 13.56 30.64 -18.24
CA GLU A 353 12.13 30.40 -18.07
C GLU A 353 11.29 31.20 -19.07
N ARG A 354 11.84 32.31 -19.60
CA ARG A 354 11.14 33.18 -20.55
C ARG A 354 11.33 32.77 -22.02
N ALA A 355 12.44 32.10 -22.34
CA ALA A 355 12.79 31.70 -23.70
C ALA A 355 13.80 30.53 -23.70
N PRO A 356 13.38 29.29 -23.36
CA PRO A 356 14.29 28.16 -23.34
C PRO A 356 14.80 27.89 -24.76
N SER A 357 16.12 27.69 -24.91
CA SER A 357 16.63 27.21 -26.20
C SER A 357 16.09 25.81 -26.49
N LEU A 358 15.69 25.55 -27.73
CA LEU A 358 15.14 24.24 -28.16
C LEU A 358 16.08 23.10 -27.76
N ASP A 359 17.39 23.28 -27.94
CA ASP A 359 18.42 22.34 -27.52
C ASP A 359 18.39 22.03 -26.01
N ALA A 360 18.21 23.05 -25.16
CA ALA A 360 18.21 22.86 -23.71
C ALA A 360 16.96 22.13 -23.24
N LEU A 361 15.81 22.40 -23.85
CA LEU A 361 14.57 21.69 -23.58
C LEU A 361 14.69 20.24 -24.03
N GLU A 362 15.16 19.98 -25.25
CA GLU A 362 15.34 18.62 -25.78
C GLU A 362 16.35 17.83 -24.95
N GLN A 363 17.46 18.45 -24.52
CA GLN A 363 18.43 17.81 -23.62
C GLN A 363 17.80 17.41 -22.28
N ARG A 364 16.97 18.28 -21.68
CA ARG A 364 16.27 17.99 -20.43
C ARG A 364 15.26 16.86 -20.60
N GLN A 365 14.50 16.85 -21.70
CA GLN A 365 13.56 15.78 -22.02
C GLN A 365 14.28 14.44 -22.14
N ARG A 366 15.34 14.37 -22.95
CA ARG A 366 16.16 13.15 -23.09
C ARG A 366 16.73 12.68 -21.75
N LEU A 367 17.17 13.62 -20.90
CA LEU A 367 17.62 13.27 -19.55
C LEU A 367 16.48 12.76 -18.67
N ALA A 368 15.32 13.39 -18.68
CA ALA A 368 14.16 12.97 -17.90
C ALA A 368 13.78 11.52 -18.22
N TRP A 369 13.70 11.16 -19.51
CA TRP A 369 13.41 9.80 -19.94
C TRP A 369 14.51 8.79 -19.61
N SER A 370 15.79 9.17 -19.76
CA SER A 370 16.92 8.26 -19.43
C SER A 370 17.17 8.12 -17.93
N ALA A 371 16.63 9.03 -17.12
CA ALA A 371 16.73 8.98 -15.67
C ALA A 371 15.69 8.05 -15.03
N LEU A 372 14.74 7.51 -15.79
CA LEU A 372 13.66 6.66 -15.29
C LEU A 372 13.86 5.19 -15.68
N PRO A 373 13.30 4.24 -14.91
CA PRO A 373 13.21 2.85 -15.37
C PRO A 373 12.35 2.75 -16.63
N PRO A 374 12.46 1.66 -17.41
CA PRO A 374 11.64 1.46 -18.59
C PRO A 374 10.15 1.62 -18.26
N LEU A 375 9.45 2.50 -18.97
CA LEU A 375 8.03 2.80 -18.77
C LEU A 375 7.21 2.27 -19.93
N SER A 376 6.00 1.80 -19.66
CA SER A 376 4.97 1.57 -20.68
C SER A 376 3.68 2.30 -20.33
N VAL A 377 3.02 2.85 -21.34
CA VAL A 377 1.61 3.25 -21.29
C VAL A 377 0.83 2.29 -22.18
N THR A 378 -0.17 1.62 -21.63
CA THR A 378 -0.99 0.64 -22.37
C THR A 378 -2.46 0.97 -22.23
N PHE A 379 -3.16 1.07 -23.35
CA PHE A 379 -4.62 1.15 -23.38
C PHE A 379 -5.19 -0.26 -23.57
N VAL A 380 -5.96 -0.76 -22.62
CA VAL A 380 -6.51 -2.13 -22.64
C VAL A 380 -8.03 -2.06 -22.63
N GLU A 381 -8.66 -2.60 -23.66
CA GLU A 381 -10.09 -2.91 -23.66
C GLU A 381 -10.33 -4.20 -22.87
N ARG A 382 -11.07 -4.13 -21.77
CA ARG A 382 -11.49 -5.28 -20.98
C ARG A 382 -12.90 -5.68 -21.39
N THR A 383 -13.03 -6.80 -22.08
CA THR A 383 -14.33 -7.43 -22.32
C THR A 383 -14.74 -8.21 -21.07
N GLU A 384 -16.03 -8.21 -20.75
CA GLU A 384 -16.57 -8.89 -19.55
C GLU A 384 -16.34 -10.42 -19.57
N HIS A 385 -16.07 -10.98 -20.74
CA HIS A 385 -16.13 -12.43 -20.97
C HIS A 385 -14.75 -13.12 -21.03
N ASP A 386 -13.63 -12.42 -20.84
CA ASP A 386 -12.34 -13.11 -20.89
C ASP A 386 -11.21 -12.59 -20.02
N PRO A 387 -10.92 -13.26 -18.89
CA PRO A 387 -9.61 -13.20 -18.27
C PRO A 387 -8.58 -14.13 -18.95
N LEU A 388 -8.95 -15.03 -19.90
CA LEU A 388 -8.05 -16.09 -20.40
C LEU A 388 -8.06 -16.44 -21.90
N ASP A 389 -9.01 -16.04 -22.76
CA ASP A 389 -8.86 -16.21 -24.22
C ASP A 389 -7.92 -15.16 -24.80
N ALA A 390 -6.69 -15.61 -25.01
CA ALA A 390 -5.60 -14.93 -25.69
C ALA A 390 -5.82 -14.73 -27.22
N GLY A 391 -7.06 -14.85 -27.74
CA GLY A 391 -7.33 -14.85 -29.18
C GLY A 391 -7.44 -13.46 -29.80
N ALA A 392 -8.13 -12.53 -29.15
CA ALA A 392 -8.13 -11.12 -29.54
C ALA A 392 -7.01 -10.42 -28.76
N GLY A 393 -5.79 -10.52 -29.29
CA GLY A 393 -4.61 -9.95 -28.63
C GLY A 393 -4.87 -8.49 -28.22
N PRO A 394 -4.46 -8.07 -27.01
CA PRO A 394 -4.63 -6.68 -26.58
C PRO A 394 -4.09 -5.75 -27.67
N VAL A 395 -4.84 -4.70 -28.02
CA VAL A 395 -4.29 -3.58 -28.82
C VAL A 395 -3.25 -2.89 -27.93
N ARG A 396 -2.08 -3.53 -27.80
CA ARG A 396 -0.91 -2.91 -27.25
C ARG A 396 -0.56 -1.83 -28.26
N VAL A 397 -0.75 -0.58 -27.86
CA VAL A 397 0.07 0.50 -28.39
C VAL A 397 1.29 0.48 -27.48
N PRO A 398 2.34 -0.32 -27.77
CA PRO A 398 3.55 -0.23 -26.98
C PRO A 398 4.12 1.16 -27.24
N ILE A 399 4.01 2.06 -26.26
CA ILE A 399 4.97 3.14 -26.13
C ILE A 399 6.27 2.51 -25.62
N ARG A 400 6.85 1.59 -26.40
CA ARG A 400 8.26 1.21 -26.29
C ARG A 400 9.05 2.28 -27.04
N ARG A 401 9.08 3.48 -26.48
CA ARG A 401 10.27 4.29 -26.66
C ARG A 401 11.24 3.83 -25.59
N THR A 402 11.93 2.72 -25.85
CA THR A 402 13.28 2.57 -25.32
C THR A 402 14.05 3.75 -25.90
N TRP A 403 14.09 4.85 -25.17
CA TRP A 403 15.05 5.90 -25.46
C TRP A 403 16.41 5.22 -25.34
N PRO A 404 17.17 5.06 -26.43
CA PRO A 404 18.53 4.57 -26.30
C PRO A 404 19.19 5.47 -25.26
N MET A 405 19.75 4.87 -24.22
CA MET A 405 20.51 5.62 -23.22
C MET A 405 21.47 6.52 -23.99
N PRO A 406 21.47 7.84 -23.77
CA PRO A 406 22.36 8.72 -24.51
C PRO A 406 23.78 8.18 -24.31
N VAL A 407 24.37 7.71 -25.42
CA VAL A 407 25.77 7.30 -25.51
C VAL A 407 26.57 8.45 -24.93
N GLU A 408 27.45 8.14 -23.97
CA GLU A 408 28.26 9.09 -23.20
C GLU A 408 28.51 10.37 -23.98
N ALA A 409 27.77 11.43 -23.66
CA ALA A 409 28.17 12.75 -24.11
C ALA A 409 29.49 13.02 -23.41
N SER A 410 30.59 12.90 -24.16
CA SER A 410 31.94 13.21 -23.73
C SER A 410 31.99 14.69 -23.37
N LEU A 411 31.63 15.00 -22.13
CA LEU A 411 31.75 16.34 -21.60
C LEU A 411 33.24 16.72 -21.62
N PRO A 412 33.59 17.93 -22.04
CA PRO A 412 34.97 18.40 -21.98
C PRO A 412 35.46 18.33 -20.52
N PRO A 413 36.71 17.91 -20.28
CA PRO A 413 37.24 17.73 -18.93
C PRO A 413 37.11 19.03 -18.13
N ALA A 414 36.56 18.94 -16.92
CA ALA A 414 36.40 20.08 -16.03
C ALA A 414 37.77 20.71 -15.69
N PRO A 415 37.81 22.04 -15.43
CA PRO A 415 39.04 22.73 -15.04
C PRO A 415 39.66 22.12 -13.77
N ARG A 416 41.01 22.13 -13.69
CA ARG A 416 41.81 21.40 -12.70
C ARG A 416 41.45 21.63 -11.22
N SER A 417 40.85 22.77 -10.88
CA SER A 417 40.39 23.10 -9.52
C SER A 417 39.10 22.38 -9.10
N GLU A 418 38.35 21.80 -10.05
CA GLU A 418 37.13 21.02 -9.80
C GLU A 418 37.37 19.50 -9.78
N ARG A 419 38.60 19.05 -10.13
CA ARG A 419 38.99 17.63 -10.24
C ARG A 419 38.81 16.77 -8.99
N ARG A 420 38.56 17.34 -7.81
CA ARG A 420 38.15 16.55 -6.63
C ARG A 420 36.75 15.92 -6.78
N ARG A 421 36.01 16.20 -7.87
CA ARG A 421 34.65 15.72 -8.14
C ARG A 421 34.47 14.95 -9.47
N ASP A 422 35.55 14.73 -10.23
CA ASP A 422 35.49 14.10 -11.57
C ASP A 422 35.44 12.56 -11.50
N PHE A 423 34.36 12.02 -10.93
CA PHE A 423 34.00 10.63 -11.20
C PHE A 423 33.32 10.58 -12.56
N ARG A 424 33.71 9.63 -13.42
CA ARG A 424 32.93 9.28 -14.60
C ARG A 424 31.64 8.60 -14.14
N MET A 425 30.63 9.40 -13.83
CA MET A 425 29.27 8.94 -13.65
C MET A 425 28.45 9.36 -14.85
N THR A 426 27.57 8.48 -15.32
CA THR A 426 26.53 8.89 -16.26
C THR A 426 25.65 9.97 -15.61
N LEU A 427 25.11 10.88 -16.43
CA LEU A 427 24.25 11.96 -15.93
C LEU A 427 23.02 11.43 -15.13
N PRO A 428 22.35 10.33 -15.54
CA PRO A 428 21.32 9.69 -14.72
C PRO A 428 21.81 9.22 -13.35
N ALA A 429 23.00 8.61 -13.27
CA ALA A 429 23.56 8.19 -11.99
C ALA A 429 23.89 9.38 -11.10
N ARG A 430 24.40 10.47 -11.68
CA ARG A 430 24.67 11.70 -10.94
C ARG A 430 23.38 12.33 -10.41
N LEU A 431 22.34 12.40 -11.24
CA LEU A 431 21.02 12.89 -10.83
C LEU A 431 20.48 12.07 -9.64
N ARG A 432 20.53 10.72 -9.72
CA ARG A 432 20.14 9.84 -8.61
C ARG A 432 20.96 10.12 -7.35
N ALA A 433 22.28 10.28 -7.47
CA ALA A 433 23.12 10.59 -6.32
C ALA A 433 22.75 11.93 -5.67
N GLU A 434 22.53 12.99 -6.46
CA GLU A 434 22.19 14.31 -5.92
C GLU A 434 20.78 14.34 -5.30
N VAL A 435 19.79 13.71 -5.93
CA VAL A 435 18.45 13.52 -5.34
C VAL A 435 18.57 12.75 -4.04
N GLY A 436 19.33 11.66 -4.02
CA GLY A 436 19.54 10.84 -2.83
C GLY A 436 20.32 11.53 -1.70
N VAL A 437 21.03 12.62 -1.97
CA VAL A 437 21.65 13.47 -0.94
C VAL A 437 20.62 14.44 -0.32
N GLN A 438 19.68 14.95 -1.12
CA GLN A 438 18.69 15.95 -0.67
C GLN A 438 17.46 15.30 -0.02
N ALA A 439 16.94 14.21 -0.59
CA ALA A 439 15.77 13.51 -0.11
C ALA A 439 15.82 13.02 1.36
N PRO A 440 16.96 12.55 1.92
CA PRO A 440 17.06 12.21 3.34
C PRO A 440 16.71 13.36 4.26
N ARG A 441 17.16 14.59 3.92
CA ARG A 441 16.88 15.76 4.75
C ARG A 441 15.38 16.01 4.77
N GLU A 442 14.73 15.97 3.62
CA GLU A 442 13.28 16.14 3.53
C GLU A 442 12.52 15.01 4.20
N ARG A 443 12.84 13.74 3.93
CA ARG A 443 12.17 12.58 4.55
C ARG A 443 12.37 12.54 6.06
N LEU A 444 13.59 12.77 6.56
CA LEU A 444 13.85 12.81 8.01
C LEU A 444 13.15 14.00 8.67
N LEU A 445 13.17 15.18 8.05
CA LEU A 445 12.38 16.31 8.53
C LEU A 445 10.88 15.96 8.56
N ARG A 446 10.34 15.33 7.52
CA ARG A 446 8.92 14.94 7.43
C ARG A 446 8.49 13.88 8.44
N VAL A 447 9.37 12.92 8.79
CA VAL A 447 9.10 11.92 9.85
C VAL A 447 9.14 12.56 11.24
N ARG A 448 9.96 13.61 11.43
CA ARG A 448 10.21 14.25 12.74
C ARG A 448 9.11 15.19 13.22
N PHE A 449 8.31 15.78 12.33
CA PHE A 449 7.31 16.79 12.68
C PHE A 449 5.97 16.23 13.21
N ARG A 450 5.90 14.97 13.65
CA ARG A 450 4.71 14.49 14.38
C ARG A 450 4.56 15.13 15.77
N ASP A 451 5.65 15.57 16.38
CA ASP A 451 5.63 16.27 17.66
C ASP A 451 6.28 17.66 17.53
N THR A 452 5.57 18.69 17.99
CA THR A 452 5.95 20.11 18.02
C THR A 452 7.16 20.42 18.92
N ALA A 453 7.89 19.41 19.39
CA ALA A 453 8.93 19.57 20.39
C ALA A 453 10.17 18.72 20.04
N ARG A 454 11.03 19.28 19.19
CA ARG A 454 12.47 19.48 19.45
C ARG A 454 13.17 19.86 18.15
N ASP A 455 13.83 21.02 18.18
CA ASP A 455 15.02 21.28 17.38
C ASP A 455 16.12 20.28 17.76
N VAL A 456 15.93 19.00 17.46
CA VAL A 456 17.02 18.03 17.45
C VAL A 456 17.98 18.58 16.41
N GLU A 457 19.11 19.12 16.89
CA GLU A 457 20.19 19.65 16.05
C GLU A 457 20.35 18.76 14.83
N ILE A 458 19.90 19.24 13.68
CA ILE A 458 20.07 18.55 12.39
C ILE A 458 21.56 18.23 12.16
N ALA A 459 22.45 18.99 12.80
CA ALA A 459 23.89 18.76 12.88
C ALA A 459 24.30 17.42 13.53
N LYS A 460 23.47 16.84 14.40
CA LYS A 460 23.72 15.54 15.07
C LYS A 460 23.29 14.34 14.22
N LEU A 461 22.61 14.55 13.09
CA LEU A 461 22.32 13.46 12.17
C LEU A 461 23.63 12.93 11.57
N PRO A 462 23.81 11.60 11.50
CA PRO A 462 24.94 11.02 10.79
C PRO A 462 25.00 11.58 9.37
N SER A 463 26.22 11.81 8.88
CA SER A 463 26.41 12.19 7.47
C SER A 463 25.67 11.20 6.57
N VAL A 464 24.98 11.70 5.54
CA VAL A 464 24.33 10.87 4.51
C VAL A 464 25.33 9.90 3.84
N ARG A 465 26.63 10.16 3.99
CA ARG A 465 27.74 9.32 3.49
C ARG A 465 28.25 8.27 4.48
N ALA A 466 27.74 8.21 5.71
CA ALA A 466 28.11 7.16 6.65
C ALA A 466 27.73 5.78 6.08
N LEU A 467 28.25 4.71 6.66
CA LEU A 467 27.79 3.36 6.35
C LEU A 467 26.55 3.04 7.17
N PHE A 468 25.67 2.21 6.62
CA PHE A 468 24.54 1.69 7.39
C PHE A 468 25.04 0.58 8.31
N ARG A 469 24.76 0.71 9.61
CA ARG A 469 24.98 -0.29 10.66
C ARG A 469 24.09 -1.50 10.52
N GLN A 470 22.88 -1.30 10.03
CA GLN A 470 21.96 -2.37 9.73
C GLN A 470 21.19 -2.05 8.45
N ILE A 471 20.86 -3.07 7.67
CA ILE A 471 20.00 -2.95 6.50
C ILE A 471 18.93 -4.04 6.57
N PHE A 472 17.69 -3.62 6.45
CA PHE A 472 16.50 -4.45 6.37
C PHE A 472 15.90 -4.30 4.97
N VAL A 473 15.76 -5.41 4.26
CA VAL A 473 15.10 -5.46 2.96
C VAL A 473 13.92 -6.41 3.07
N ALA A 474 12.71 -5.91 2.82
CA ALA A 474 11.49 -6.69 2.83
C ALA A 474 10.75 -6.59 1.51
N ASP A 475 10.03 -7.67 1.21
CA ASP A 475 9.11 -7.81 0.09
C ASP A 475 7.86 -8.51 0.61
N LEU A 476 6.69 -7.94 0.32
CA LEU A 476 5.43 -8.53 0.75
C LEU A 476 5.07 -9.75 -0.12
N ASN A 477 4.65 -10.80 0.54
CA ASN A 477 4.31 -12.04 -0.09
C ASN A 477 2.90 -12.00 -0.71
N ARG A 478 2.74 -12.63 -1.89
CA ARG A 478 1.45 -12.94 -2.52
C ARG A 478 0.58 -11.75 -2.96
N ILE A 479 1.11 -10.54 -3.06
CA ILE A 479 0.32 -9.38 -3.51
C ILE A 479 -0.27 -9.55 -4.90
N GLY A 480 0.51 -10.14 -5.82
CA GLY A 480 0.00 -10.43 -7.16
C GLY A 480 -1.27 -11.30 -7.13
N ALA A 481 -1.39 -12.21 -6.16
CA ALA A 481 -2.59 -13.02 -5.97
C ALA A 481 -3.74 -12.20 -5.34
N LEU A 482 -3.45 -11.32 -4.39
CA LEU A 482 -4.46 -10.44 -3.76
C LEU A 482 -5.10 -9.48 -4.77
N LEU A 483 -4.29 -8.93 -5.68
CA LEU A 483 -4.75 -7.95 -6.67
C LEU A 483 -5.32 -8.63 -7.93
N SER A 484 -4.72 -9.73 -8.38
CA SER A 484 -5.09 -10.36 -9.66
C SER A 484 -6.17 -11.43 -9.56
N ARG A 485 -6.46 -12.02 -8.39
CA ARG A 485 -7.49 -13.06 -8.29
C ARG A 485 -8.88 -12.46 -8.57
N PRO A 486 -9.54 -12.80 -9.69
CA PRO A 486 -10.96 -12.58 -9.80
C PRO A 486 -11.59 -13.57 -8.83
N ARG A 487 -12.17 -13.08 -7.72
CA ARG A 487 -12.98 -13.95 -6.84
C ARG A 487 -14.26 -14.39 -7.56
N GLU A 488 -14.62 -13.73 -8.66
CA GLU A 488 -15.83 -13.91 -9.45
C GLU A 488 -15.48 -14.01 -10.94
N THR A 489 -16.38 -14.61 -11.72
CA THR A 489 -16.23 -14.78 -13.17
C THR A 489 -16.24 -13.45 -13.95
N SER A 490 -16.70 -12.36 -13.35
CA SER A 490 -16.78 -11.03 -13.95
C SER A 490 -15.74 -10.07 -13.34
N PHE A 491 -15.08 -9.28 -14.19
CA PHE A 491 -14.18 -8.22 -13.75
C PHE A 491 -14.95 -7.12 -13.02
N ASP A 492 -14.78 -7.02 -11.71
CA ASP A 492 -15.31 -5.91 -10.92
C ASP A 492 -14.24 -4.80 -10.75
N PRO A 493 -14.38 -3.68 -11.46
CA PRO A 493 -13.45 -2.54 -11.43
C PRO A 493 -13.40 -1.88 -10.05
N GLU A 494 -14.51 -1.80 -9.34
CA GLU A 494 -14.60 -1.09 -8.06
C GLU A 494 -14.04 -1.95 -6.95
N ALA A 495 -14.33 -3.25 -6.95
CA ALA A 495 -13.66 -4.16 -6.04
C ALA A 495 -12.14 -4.15 -6.28
N THR A 496 -11.69 -4.00 -7.53
CA THR A 496 -10.25 -3.85 -7.85
C THR A 496 -9.70 -2.54 -7.27
N ALA A 497 -10.37 -1.41 -7.51
CA ALA A 497 -10.01 -0.10 -6.96
C ALA A 497 -9.93 -0.11 -5.43
N ARG A 498 -10.92 -0.71 -4.77
CA ARG A 498 -10.97 -0.85 -3.30
C ARG A 498 -9.84 -1.72 -2.79
N ARG A 499 -9.61 -2.90 -3.39
CA ARG A 499 -8.50 -3.78 -2.98
C ARG A 499 -7.16 -3.08 -3.14
N SER A 500 -6.92 -2.41 -4.26
CA SER A 500 -5.68 -1.66 -4.48
C SER A 500 -5.51 -0.55 -3.47
N PHE A 501 -6.53 0.29 -3.26
CA PHE A 501 -6.47 1.40 -2.31
C PHE A 501 -6.24 0.90 -0.89
N ARG A 502 -7.06 -0.05 -0.40
CA ARG A 502 -6.90 -0.61 0.95
C ARG A 502 -5.53 -1.22 1.15
N PHE A 503 -5.06 -2.02 0.19
CA PHE A 503 -3.72 -2.59 0.26
C PHE A 503 -2.65 -1.50 0.46
N THR A 504 -2.61 -0.50 -0.41
CA THR A 504 -1.61 0.57 -0.34
C THR A 504 -1.75 1.37 0.96
N ALA A 505 -2.98 1.74 1.35
CA ALA A 505 -3.29 2.47 2.56
C ALA A 505 -2.83 1.73 3.84
N HIS A 506 -3.21 0.47 4.00
CA HIS A 506 -2.83 -0.33 5.17
C HIS A 506 -1.33 -0.64 5.19
N TRP A 507 -0.72 -0.90 4.04
CA TRP A 507 0.71 -1.12 3.95
C TRP A 507 1.51 0.11 4.41
N LEU A 508 1.20 1.29 3.86
CA LEU A 508 1.86 2.54 4.23
C LEU A 508 1.62 2.89 5.70
N SER A 509 0.40 2.65 6.20
CA SER A 509 0.06 2.85 7.61
C SER A 509 0.85 1.91 8.52
N ALA A 510 1.00 0.64 8.15
CA ALA A 510 1.75 -0.35 8.92
C ALA A 510 3.24 0.00 8.99
N VAL A 511 3.85 0.40 7.86
CA VAL A 511 5.23 0.87 7.83
C VAL A 511 5.40 2.12 8.70
N THR A 512 4.50 3.09 8.58
CA THR A 512 4.55 4.34 9.36
C THR A 512 4.44 4.08 10.86
N ARG A 513 3.49 3.24 11.29
CA ARG A 513 3.32 2.87 12.70
C ARG A 513 4.50 2.05 13.23
N ALA A 514 5.07 1.16 12.42
CA ALA A 514 6.28 0.42 12.80
C ALA A 514 7.50 1.33 12.99
N VAL A 515 7.68 2.34 12.13
CA VAL A 515 8.74 3.35 12.29
C VAL A 515 8.53 4.14 13.60
N VAL A 516 7.30 4.56 13.90
CA VAL A 516 6.97 5.29 15.13
C VAL A 516 7.18 4.42 16.38
N ALA A 517 6.75 3.15 16.34
CA ALA A 517 6.79 2.23 17.48
C ALA A 517 8.20 1.93 17.99
N VAL A 518 9.20 1.90 17.10
CA VAL A 518 10.60 1.64 17.48
C VAL A 518 11.27 2.85 18.15
N GLY A 519 10.57 3.98 18.28
CA GLY A 519 10.81 4.92 19.38
C GLY A 519 12.19 5.59 19.40
N LYS A 520 12.52 6.28 18.29
CA LYS A 520 13.44 7.44 18.12
C LYS A 520 13.67 7.54 16.61
N SER A 521 12.82 8.31 15.92
CA SER A 521 12.85 8.50 14.46
C SER A 521 14.22 8.86 13.89
N ASP A 522 15.15 9.32 14.74
CA ASP A 522 16.52 9.70 14.40
C ASP A 522 17.39 8.54 13.93
N VAL A 523 16.93 7.30 14.10
CA VAL A 523 17.76 6.12 13.87
C VAL A 523 17.44 5.38 12.57
N LEU A 524 16.18 5.39 12.14
CA LEU A 524 15.70 4.62 11.00
C LEU A 524 15.56 5.49 9.75
N GLU A 525 16.14 5.04 8.64
CA GLU A 525 16.04 5.67 7.34
C GLU A 525 15.30 4.75 6.37
N VAL A 526 14.09 5.15 5.96
CA VAL A 526 13.37 4.47 4.89
C VAL A 526 13.97 4.89 3.55
N LEU A 527 14.74 3.98 2.96
CA LEU A 527 15.50 4.20 1.71
C LEU A 527 14.61 4.00 0.50
N VAL A 528 13.82 2.92 0.52
CA VAL A 528 12.88 2.56 -0.54
C VAL A 528 11.55 2.19 0.10
N LEU A 529 10.48 2.78 -0.42
CA LEU A 529 9.10 2.43 -0.09
C LEU A 529 8.31 2.54 -1.40
N GLY A 530 8.28 1.44 -2.14
CA GLY A 530 7.79 1.43 -3.53
C GLY A 530 6.91 0.23 -3.78
N GLY A 531 5.59 0.43 -3.73
CA GLY A 531 4.66 -0.69 -3.79
C GLY A 531 4.88 -1.63 -2.61
N ASP A 532 5.29 -2.86 -2.90
CA ASP A 532 5.56 -3.92 -1.93
C ASP A 532 7.01 -4.05 -1.48
N ASP A 533 7.91 -3.32 -2.13
CA ASP A 533 9.32 -3.26 -1.77
C ASP A 533 9.57 -2.26 -0.64
N LEU A 534 10.30 -2.70 0.38
CA LEU A 534 10.72 -1.87 1.51
C LEU A 534 12.21 -2.08 1.81
N ILE A 535 12.96 -0.98 1.88
CA ILE A 535 14.35 -0.97 2.34
C ILE A 535 14.48 0.06 3.46
N VAL A 536 14.88 -0.41 4.64
CA VAL A 536 15.14 0.43 5.82
C VAL A 536 16.58 0.23 6.24
N GLY A 537 17.28 1.34 6.50
CA GLY A 537 18.64 1.33 7.04
C GLY A 537 18.67 1.97 8.41
N SER A 538 19.60 1.53 9.26
CA SER A 538 20.03 2.28 10.45
C SER A 538 21.50 2.64 10.33
N ARG A 539 21.87 3.87 10.70
CA ARG A 539 23.27 4.31 10.79
C ARG A 539 23.83 4.27 12.20
N LEU A 540 22.98 4.04 13.19
CA LEU A 540 23.36 4.01 14.60
C LEU A 540 23.22 2.58 15.13
N ASP A 541 24.11 2.22 16.04
CA ASP A 541 24.03 0.92 16.72
C ASP A 541 22.78 0.80 17.61
N SER A 542 22.18 1.94 17.97
CA SER A 542 20.89 2.01 18.66
C SER A 542 19.69 1.74 17.76
N GLY A 543 19.89 1.48 16.47
CA GLY A 543 18.79 1.14 15.57
C GLY A 543 18.50 -0.32 15.67
N ASP A 544 17.26 -0.63 16.06
CA ASP A 544 16.82 -2.01 16.16
C ASP A 544 15.88 -2.33 14.99
N LEU A 545 16.47 -2.73 13.85
CA LEU A 545 15.69 -3.18 12.70
C LEU A 545 14.97 -4.51 12.93
N GLN A 546 15.35 -5.28 13.96
CA GLN A 546 14.63 -6.49 14.35
C GLN A 546 13.33 -6.12 15.10
N ALA A 547 13.40 -5.17 16.03
CA ALA A 547 12.21 -4.59 16.66
C ALA A 547 11.29 -3.92 15.62
N PHE A 548 11.86 -3.24 14.61
CA PHE A 548 11.09 -2.72 13.48
C PHE A 548 10.36 -3.82 12.72
N ALA A 549 11.04 -4.92 12.38
CA ALA A 549 10.41 -6.05 11.70
C ALA A 549 9.26 -6.67 12.53
N ALA A 550 9.45 -6.81 13.85
CA ALA A 550 8.42 -7.30 14.76
C ALA A 550 7.22 -6.35 14.87
N ALA A 551 7.47 -5.04 14.96
CA ALA A 551 6.42 -4.02 14.94
C ALA A 551 5.65 -4.04 13.61
N LEU A 552 6.36 -4.12 12.47
CA LEU A 552 5.75 -4.24 11.15
C LEU A 552 4.87 -5.49 11.03
N HIS A 553 5.32 -6.62 11.55
CA HIS A 553 4.52 -7.85 11.58
C HIS A 553 3.24 -7.69 12.39
N THR A 554 3.34 -7.05 13.55
CA THR A 554 2.19 -6.76 14.43
C THR A 554 1.18 -5.84 13.73
N GLU A 555 1.65 -4.81 13.05
CA GLU A 555 0.78 -3.89 12.31
C GLU A 555 0.12 -4.56 11.09
N LEU A 556 0.81 -5.46 10.40
CA LEU A 556 0.21 -6.27 9.33
C LEU A 556 -0.82 -7.26 9.85
N ALA A 557 -0.68 -7.78 11.07
CA ALA A 557 -1.70 -8.64 11.68
C ALA A 557 -3.05 -7.90 11.83
N ARG A 558 -3.03 -6.59 12.13
CA ARG A 558 -4.25 -5.76 12.15
C ARG A 558 -4.90 -5.68 10.78
N PHE A 559 -4.11 -5.50 9.72
CA PHE A 559 -4.64 -5.52 8.35
C PHE A 559 -5.22 -6.89 8.00
N ASN A 560 -4.55 -7.98 8.39
CA ASN A 560 -5.01 -9.34 8.13
C ASN A 560 -6.33 -9.67 8.84
N ALA A 561 -6.65 -9.03 9.96
CA ALA A 561 -7.93 -9.21 10.64
C ALA A 561 -9.13 -8.73 9.80
N GLU A 562 -8.90 -7.86 8.81
CA GLU A 562 -9.94 -7.37 7.90
C GLU A 562 -10.05 -8.21 6.61
N LEU A 563 -9.06 -9.06 6.34
CA LEU A 563 -9.01 -9.91 5.16
C LEU A 563 -9.62 -11.28 5.47
N PRO A 564 -10.18 -11.97 4.46
CA PRO A 564 -10.51 -13.38 4.63
C PRO A 564 -9.28 -14.17 5.09
N PRO A 565 -9.42 -15.19 5.96
CA PRO A 565 -8.28 -15.96 6.46
C PRO A 565 -7.39 -16.56 5.36
N CYS A 566 -7.95 -16.78 4.17
CA CYS A 566 -7.27 -17.34 3.01
C CYS A 566 -6.38 -16.32 2.25
N ASP A 567 -6.48 -15.03 2.58
CA ASP A 567 -5.91 -13.90 1.81
C ASP A 567 -5.05 -12.94 2.63
N GLY A 568 -4.63 -13.31 3.85
CA GLY A 568 -3.73 -12.46 4.63
C GLY A 568 -2.40 -12.18 3.92
N ILE A 569 -1.75 -11.12 4.37
CA ILE A 569 -0.48 -10.62 3.87
C ILE A 569 0.61 -10.88 4.90
N SER A 570 1.79 -11.21 4.41
CA SER A 570 3.00 -11.38 5.20
C SER A 570 4.17 -10.81 4.40
N PHE A 571 5.35 -10.70 4.99
CA PHE A 571 6.55 -10.33 4.25
C PHE A 571 7.65 -11.37 4.42
N SER A 572 8.57 -11.37 3.45
CA SER A 572 9.85 -12.04 3.53
C SER A 572 10.93 -10.98 3.62
N ALA A 573 11.82 -11.08 4.60
CA ALA A 573 12.84 -10.08 4.83
C ALA A 573 14.23 -10.67 5.08
N GLY A 574 15.23 -9.95 4.59
CA GLY A 574 16.64 -10.13 4.94
C GLY A 574 17.11 -8.98 5.82
N LEU A 575 17.75 -9.32 6.94
CA LEU A 575 18.35 -8.36 7.87
C LEU A 575 19.85 -8.65 8.02
N ILE A 576 20.66 -7.62 7.82
CA ILE A 576 22.11 -7.66 8.01
C ILE A 576 22.54 -6.61 9.03
N GLY A 577 23.49 -6.97 9.91
CA GLY A 577 24.07 -6.08 10.93
C GLY A 577 25.58 -5.90 10.75
N LEU A 578 26.15 -4.83 11.33
CA LEU A 578 27.52 -4.43 10.96
C LEU A 578 28.66 -5.34 11.43
N LYS A 579 28.41 -6.27 12.38
CA LYS A 579 29.49 -7.15 12.85
C LYS A 579 30.00 -8.11 11.75
N SER A 580 29.18 -8.39 10.74
CA SER A 580 29.49 -9.27 9.60
C SER A 580 29.91 -8.51 8.33
N LEU A 581 29.89 -7.17 8.34
CA LEU A 581 29.98 -6.38 7.11
C LEU A 581 31.42 -6.00 6.73
N GLY A 582 31.82 -6.42 5.54
CA GLY A 582 32.91 -5.83 4.77
C GLY A 582 32.70 -4.33 4.50
N THR A 583 33.70 -3.70 3.88
CA THR A 583 33.92 -2.24 3.92
C THR A 583 32.89 -1.31 3.23
N ASN A 584 31.77 -1.78 2.65
CA ASN A 584 30.85 -0.92 1.88
C ASN A 584 29.33 -1.27 1.94
N ASN A 585 28.49 -0.27 1.64
CA ASN A 585 27.02 -0.36 1.66
C ASN A 585 26.44 -1.23 0.53
N ARG A 586 27.18 -1.46 -0.56
CA ARG A 586 26.71 -2.22 -1.72
C ARG A 586 26.65 -3.71 -1.38
N ASP A 587 27.75 -4.26 -0.89
CA ASP A 587 27.85 -5.67 -0.51
C ASP A 587 26.84 -5.99 0.60
N SER A 588 26.63 -5.02 1.51
CA SER A 588 25.61 -5.10 2.56
C SER A 588 24.20 -5.25 1.97
N LEU A 589 23.86 -4.41 0.98
CA LEU A 589 22.53 -4.43 0.37
C LEU A 589 22.33 -5.67 -0.51
N GLU A 590 23.33 -6.05 -1.31
CA GLU A 590 23.31 -7.29 -2.11
C GLU A 590 23.14 -8.53 -1.23
N THR A 591 23.78 -8.54 -0.05
CA THR A 591 23.60 -9.62 0.93
C THR A 591 22.20 -9.61 1.54
N ALA A 592 21.68 -8.45 1.95
CA ALA A 592 20.31 -8.34 2.45
C ALA A 592 19.25 -8.80 1.42
N PHE A 593 19.46 -8.52 0.12
CA PHE A 593 18.61 -9.04 -0.97
C PHE A 593 18.68 -10.57 -1.06
N ARG A 594 19.87 -11.18 -1.00
CA ARG A 594 20.02 -12.64 -0.98
C ARG A 594 19.31 -13.29 0.21
N LEU A 595 19.42 -12.68 1.40
CA LEU A 595 18.74 -13.15 2.62
C LEU A 595 17.21 -13.05 2.48
N ARG A 596 16.69 -11.94 1.91
CA ARG A 596 15.26 -11.80 1.58
C ARG A 596 14.78 -12.88 0.62
N ASP A 597 15.56 -13.18 -0.43
CA ASP A 597 15.19 -14.19 -1.42
C ASP A 597 15.16 -15.60 -0.80
N ALA A 598 16.11 -15.90 0.10
CA ALA A 598 16.09 -17.13 0.90
C ALA A 598 14.85 -17.19 1.80
N ALA A 599 14.50 -16.10 2.49
CA ALA A 599 13.28 -16.00 3.31
C ALA A 599 12.01 -16.25 2.47
N LYS A 600 11.96 -15.72 1.24
CA LYS A 600 10.84 -15.88 0.30
C LYS A 600 10.72 -17.30 -0.21
N GLN A 601 11.83 -17.97 -0.49
CA GLN A 601 11.85 -19.39 -0.85
C GLN A 601 11.35 -20.26 0.31
N HIS A 602 11.82 -20.00 1.54
CA HIS A 602 11.36 -20.70 2.74
C HIS A 602 9.85 -20.51 2.96
N TRP A 603 9.36 -19.28 2.83
CA TRP A 603 7.94 -18.96 2.95
C TRP A 603 7.10 -19.72 1.91
N ARG A 604 7.52 -19.76 0.64
CA ARG A 604 6.82 -20.52 -0.43
C ARG A 604 6.73 -22.00 -0.08
N ARG A 605 7.86 -22.61 0.30
CA ARG A 605 7.93 -24.01 0.69
C ARG A 605 6.99 -24.35 1.85
N THR A 606 6.94 -23.47 2.85
CA THR A 606 6.08 -23.62 4.03
C THR A 606 4.60 -23.63 3.63
N ILE A 607 4.17 -22.71 2.77
CA ILE A 607 2.76 -22.68 2.33
C ILE A 607 2.42 -23.84 1.39
N ASP A 608 3.37 -24.28 0.57
CA ASP A 608 3.18 -25.43 -0.32
C ASP A 608 3.23 -26.77 0.46
N GLY A 609 3.45 -26.75 1.78
CA GLY A 609 3.54 -27.95 2.62
C GLY A 609 4.80 -28.77 2.37
N THR A 610 5.80 -28.22 1.68
CA THR A 610 7.09 -28.88 1.45
C THR A 610 8.00 -28.64 2.64
N VAL A 611 8.58 -29.72 3.19
CA VAL A 611 9.57 -29.63 4.28
C VAL A 611 10.77 -28.86 3.73
N PRO A 612 11.19 -27.74 4.35
CA PRO A 612 12.41 -27.07 3.95
C PRO A 612 13.58 -28.03 4.16
N ASP A 613 14.42 -28.25 3.14
CA ASP A 613 15.76 -28.80 3.35
C ASP A 613 16.43 -27.97 4.46
N SER A 614 17.23 -28.59 5.34
CA SER A 614 17.93 -27.89 6.41
C SER A 614 18.79 -26.77 5.83
N MET A 615 18.23 -25.56 5.73
CA MET A 615 18.97 -24.42 5.22
C MET A 615 19.96 -24.01 6.30
N ALA A 616 21.19 -23.70 5.90
CA ALA A 616 22.23 -23.15 6.77
C ALA A 616 21.92 -21.71 7.28
N VAL A 617 20.64 -21.34 7.31
CA VAL A 617 20.13 -20.00 7.52
C VAL A 617 19.08 -20.05 8.61
N THR A 618 19.33 -19.36 9.72
CA THR A 618 18.39 -19.25 10.83
C THR A 618 17.21 -18.37 10.43
N VAL A 619 16.08 -18.99 10.14
CA VAL A 619 14.80 -18.28 9.94
C VAL A 619 14.21 -18.00 11.31
N THR A 620 14.11 -16.73 11.69
CA THR A 620 13.39 -16.32 12.88
C THR A 620 11.92 -16.14 12.50
N ALA A 621 11.06 -17.01 13.04
CA ALA A 621 9.62 -16.78 12.97
C ALA A 621 9.28 -15.60 13.89
N LEU A 622 8.68 -14.56 13.33
CA LEU A 622 8.13 -13.48 14.15
C LEU A 622 6.89 -14.03 14.89
N ALA A 623 6.84 -13.82 16.20
CA ALA A 623 5.77 -14.34 17.05
C ALA A 623 4.42 -13.70 16.70
N GLY A 624 3.36 -14.52 16.65
CA GLY A 624 1.99 -14.10 16.39
C GLY A 624 1.08 -15.29 16.07
N GLU A 625 -0.20 -15.21 16.45
CA GLU A 625 -1.19 -16.30 16.27
C GLU A 625 -1.70 -16.43 14.82
N SER A 626 -1.22 -15.59 13.89
CA SER A 626 -1.63 -15.64 12.49
C SER A 626 -1.11 -16.91 11.80
N PRO A 627 -1.95 -17.64 11.04
CA PRO A 627 -1.51 -18.78 10.23
C PRO A 627 -0.53 -18.35 9.12
N LEU A 628 -0.52 -17.08 8.75
CA LEU A 628 0.43 -16.50 7.80
C LEU A 628 1.59 -15.85 8.57
N ARG A 629 2.70 -16.60 8.63
CA ARG A 629 3.92 -16.16 9.30
C ARG A 629 4.79 -15.34 8.34
N SER A 630 5.31 -14.22 8.83
CA SER A 630 6.36 -13.49 8.14
C SER A 630 7.70 -14.17 8.40
N SER A 631 8.54 -14.24 7.37
CA SER A 631 9.83 -14.92 7.43
C SER A 631 10.93 -13.87 7.51
N LEU A 632 11.66 -13.87 8.62
CA LEU A 632 12.84 -13.03 8.78
C LEU A 632 14.09 -13.92 8.77
N VAL A 633 15.00 -13.66 7.84
CA VAL A 633 16.33 -14.24 7.83
C VAL A 633 17.31 -13.21 8.34
N VAL A 634 18.02 -13.57 9.41
CA VAL A 634 19.09 -12.77 9.99
C VAL A 634 20.42 -13.47 9.73
N GLU A 635 21.43 -12.71 9.33
CA GLU A 635 22.78 -13.26 9.26
C GLU A 635 23.25 -13.66 10.67
N PRO A 636 23.74 -14.90 10.88
CA PRO A 636 24.22 -15.32 12.19
C PRO A 636 25.39 -14.43 12.62
N SER A 637 25.30 -13.83 13.81
CA SER A 637 26.45 -13.18 14.40
C SER A 637 27.52 -14.24 14.65
N GLU A 638 28.68 -14.13 14.01
CA GLU A 638 29.81 -15.02 14.24
C GLU A 638 30.05 -15.15 15.76
N GLY A 639 29.84 -16.35 16.31
CA GLY A 639 29.91 -16.60 17.75
C GLY A 639 29.05 -17.74 18.31
N VAL A 640 28.11 -18.31 17.54
CA VAL A 640 27.27 -19.45 17.99
C VAL A 640 27.48 -20.64 17.05
N ALA A 641 28.33 -21.59 17.44
CA ALA A 641 28.59 -22.81 16.68
C ALA A 641 27.38 -23.76 16.75
N ALA A 642 26.85 -24.14 15.59
CA ALA A 642 25.77 -25.13 15.46
C ALA A 642 26.35 -26.55 15.46
N LEU A 643 25.97 -27.36 16.46
CA LEU A 643 26.20 -28.81 16.50
C LEU A 643 25.07 -29.51 15.74
N ALA A 644 25.41 -30.29 14.71
CA ALA A 644 24.50 -31.16 13.98
C ALA A 644 24.89 -32.62 14.24
N ASP A 645 23.92 -33.50 14.48
CA ASP A 645 24.12 -34.91 14.78
C ASP A 645 23.24 -35.79 13.88
N GLU A 646 23.82 -36.86 13.34
CA GLU A 646 23.20 -37.87 12.47
C GLU A 646 22.63 -39.02 13.32
N ARG A 647 21.58 -39.70 12.83
CA ARG A 647 21.50 -41.19 12.74
C ARG A 647 20.17 -41.75 12.23
N ASP A 648 20.23 -43.04 11.87
CA ASP A 648 19.31 -43.88 11.08
C ASP A 648 18.76 -45.09 11.91
N GLY A 649 17.51 -45.54 11.64
CA GLY A 649 17.02 -46.95 11.64
C GLY A 649 16.43 -47.72 12.87
N GLY A 650 15.07 -47.82 12.97
CA GLY A 650 14.12 -48.94 13.37
C GLY A 650 14.29 -49.83 14.64
N THR A 651 13.31 -50.48 15.33
CA THR A 651 11.81 -50.65 15.33
C THR A 651 11.33 -51.41 16.62
N GLY A 652 10.14 -51.13 17.19
CA GLY A 652 9.30 -52.05 18.04
C GLY A 652 8.73 -51.51 19.39
N THR A 653 7.42 -51.63 19.68
CA THR A 653 6.63 -50.75 20.61
C THR A 653 5.69 -51.44 21.65
N VAL A 654 5.46 -50.84 22.86
CA VAL A 654 4.24 -50.90 23.76
C VAL A 654 4.19 -49.66 24.74
N ALA A 655 3.02 -49.07 25.11
CA ALA A 655 2.85 -47.79 25.87
C ALA A 655 2.20 -47.84 27.30
N ARG A 656 2.43 -46.83 28.20
CA ARG A 656 1.83 -46.64 29.57
C ARG A 656 1.69 -45.15 30.04
N ARG A 657 0.82 -44.84 31.03
CA ARG A 657 0.40 -43.48 31.53
C ARG A 657 0.63 -43.27 33.06
N LEU A 658 0.92 -42.03 33.52
CA LEU A 658 1.05 -41.62 34.94
C LEU A 658 0.45 -40.22 35.21
N ASP A 659 -0.31 -40.03 36.31
CA ASP A 659 -0.97 -38.77 36.68
C ASP A 659 -0.49 -38.24 38.06
N ILE A 660 -0.30 -36.92 38.22
CA ILE A 660 0.07 -36.26 39.49
C ILE A 660 -0.87 -35.06 39.74
N THR A 661 -1.32 -34.85 40.98
CA THR A 661 -2.21 -33.75 41.39
C THR A 661 -1.59 -32.90 42.50
N ASP A 662 -1.87 -31.59 42.50
CA ASP A 662 -1.30 -30.62 43.43
C ASP A 662 -2.17 -30.48 44.69
N ASP A 663 -1.53 -30.50 45.86
CA ASP A 663 -2.17 -30.31 47.17
C ASP A 663 -1.66 -28.99 47.75
N ALA A 664 -2.58 -28.10 48.12
CA ALA A 664 -2.35 -26.65 48.20
C ALA A 664 -1.46 -26.16 49.36
N ASP A 665 -0.93 -27.06 50.20
CA ASP A 665 -0.42 -26.73 51.54
C ASP A 665 1.12 -26.81 51.72
N ARG A 666 1.92 -26.80 50.64
CA ARG A 666 3.40 -26.79 50.77
C ARG A 666 4.12 -25.80 49.84
N GLN A 667 5.05 -25.03 50.42
CA GLN A 667 5.92 -24.01 49.78
C GLN A 667 6.97 -24.57 48.79
N GLU A 668 6.77 -25.75 48.21
CA GLU A 668 7.67 -26.29 47.18
C GLU A 668 7.08 -26.12 45.79
N SER A 669 7.88 -25.57 44.86
CA SER A 669 7.42 -25.35 43.49
C SER A 669 6.97 -26.66 42.83
N PRO A 670 5.90 -26.64 42.00
CA PRO A 670 5.44 -27.82 41.27
C PRO A 670 6.55 -28.50 40.45
N PHE A 671 7.51 -27.72 39.95
CA PHE A 671 8.68 -28.21 39.23
C PHE A 671 9.66 -28.99 40.12
N SER A 672 9.83 -28.56 41.38
CA SER A 672 10.67 -29.28 42.35
C SER A 672 10.06 -30.63 42.71
N ARG A 673 8.73 -30.69 42.88
CA ARG A 673 8.00 -31.95 43.14
C ARG A 673 7.95 -32.86 41.92
N LEU A 674 7.78 -32.32 40.71
CA LEU A 674 7.90 -33.08 39.47
C LEU A 674 9.30 -33.68 39.32
N ALA A 675 10.35 -32.89 39.57
CA ALA A 675 11.72 -33.36 39.53
C ALA A 675 12.00 -34.43 40.60
N ALA A 676 11.44 -34.31 41.80
CA ALA A 676 11.55 -35.31 42.86
C ALA A 676 10.78 -36.59 42.53
N ALA A 677 9.56 -36.48 42.01
CA ALA A 677 8.71 -37.62 41.61
C ALA A 677 9.29 -38.37 40.41
N LEU A 678 9.88 -37.67 39.43
CA LEU A 678 10.60 -38.28 38.31
C LEU A 678 11.86 -39.02 38.81
N ARG A 679 12.58 -38.47 39.79
CA ARG A 679 13.75 -39.13 40.39
C ARG A 679 13.37 -40.33 41.26
N SER A 680 12.25 -40.28 41.98
CA SER A 680 11.85 -41.36 42.89
C SER A 680 11.11 -42.50 42.19
N SER A 681 10.35 -42.19 41.14
CA SER A 681 9.50 -43.18 40.45
C SER A 681 10.22 -43.85 39.29
N VAL A 682 11.43 -43.39 38.95
CA VAL A 682 12.08 -43.81 37.70
C VAL A 682 13.63 -43.89 37.77
N PRO A 683 14.20 -44.80 38.58
CA PRO A 683 15.63 -45.12 38.47
C PRO A 683 16.01 -45.75 37.11
N ASP A 684 15.06 -46.42 36.45
CA ASP A 684 15.31 -47.25 35.27
C ASP A 684 15.33 -46.48 33.92
N LEU A 685 14.93 -45.19 33.86
CA LEU A 685 14.92 -44.39 32.62
C LEU A 685 16.23 -43.64 32.35
N LEU A 686 17.18 -43.65 33.30
CA LEU A 686 18.45 -42.90 33.19
C LEU A 686 19.68 -43.81 33.37
N GLY A 687 19.47 -45.13 33.51
CA GLY A 687 20.54 -46.11 33.67
C GLY A 687 21.04 -46.64 32.32
N SER A 688 22.26 -46.28 31.94
CA SER A 688 22.97 -46.85 30.79
C SER A 688 23.39 -48.30 31.07
N GLY A 689 22.54 -49.26 30.69
CA GLY A 689 22.87 -50.69 30.61
C GLY A 689 23.20 -51.12 29.17
N PRO A 690 24.17 -52.03 28.92
CA PRO A 690 24.77 -52.19 27.59
C PRO A 690 23.96 -52.92 26.50
N ASP A 691 22.76 -53.45 26.75
CA ASP A 691 22.17 -54.45 25.83
C ASP A 691 20.65 -54.34 25.55
N ALA A 692 20.06 -53.14 25.59
CA ALA A 692 18.71 -52.93 25.04
C ALA A 692 18.55 -51.49 24.52
N GLY A 693 18.25 -51.33 23.22
CA GLY A 693 18.18 -50.03 22.56
C GLY A 693 16.95 -49.19 22.95
N GLU A 694 17.16 -47.95 23.39
CA GLU A 694 16.12 -46.97 23.68
C GLU A 694 15.94 -45.97 22.52
N GLN A 695 14.72 -45.80 22.01
CA GLN A 695 14.36 -44.64 21.18
C GLN A 695 14.22 -43.37 22.04
N PRO A 696 14.46 -42.17 21.46
CA PRO A 696 14.20 -40.90 22.14
C PRO A 696 12.70 -40.75 22.42
N ARG A 697 12.34 -40.91 23.69
CA ARG A 697 10.99 -40.65 24.20
C ARG A 697 10.79 -39.14 24.30
N ARG A 698 9.76 -38.61 23.65
CA ARG A 698 9.37 -37.21 23.84
C ARG A 698 8.24 -37.16 24.86
N PHE A 699 8.50 -36.48 25.96
CA PHE A 699 7.49 -36.21 26.97
C PHE A 699 7.07 -34.75 26.82
N GLU A 700 5.77 -34.52 26.74
CA GLU A 700 5.20 -33.18 26.82
C GLU A 700 4.58 -33.02 28.19
N LEU A 701 4.97 -31.97 28.90
CA LEU A 701 4.38 -31.60 30.16
C LEU A 701 3.28 -30.57 29.88
N VAL A 702 2.03 -31.01 29.93
CA VAL A 702 0.87 -30.16 29.69
C VAL A 702 0.38 -29.62 31.04
N ALA A 703 0.39 -28.29 31.17
CA ALA A 703 -0.21 -27.60 32.31
C ALA A 703 -1.62 -27.17 31.93
N GLU A 704 -2.62 -27.86 32.46
CA GLU A 704 -4.03 -27.49 32.26
C GLU A 704 -4.49 -26.60 33.43
N GLY A 705 -4.84 -25.36 33.11
CA GLY A 705 -5.49 -24.45 34.06
C GLY A 705 -6.99 -24.39 33.79
N GLN A 706 -7.81 -24.73 34.79
CA GLN A 706 -9.22 -24.33 34.81
C GLN A 706 -9.38 -23.03 35.59
N SER A 707 -10.25 -22.13 35.12
CA SER A 707 -10.53 -20.87 35.81
C SER A 707 -11.03 -21.12 37.23
N GLY A 708 -10.16 -20.93 38.22
CA GLY A 708 -10.46 -21.05 39.65
C GLY A 708 -10.03 -22.34 40.35
N GLY A 709 -9.31 -23.25 39.68
CA GLY A 709 -8.78 -24.49 40.29
C GLY A 709 -7.24 -24.58 40.27
N PRO A 710 -6.62 -25.46 41.08
CA PRO A 710 -5.17 -25.65 41.07
C PRO A 710 -4.69 -26.21 39.73
N ALA A 711 -3.53 -25.75 39.27
CA ALA A 711 -2.97 -26.16 37.99
C ALA A 711 -2.63 -27.66 37.99
N ARG A 712 -3.09 -28.39 36.97
CA ARG A 712 -2.79 -29.82 36.82
C ARG A 712 -1.67 -30.01 35.79
N LEU A 713 -0.63 -30.74 36.17
CA LEU A 713 0.49 -31.07 35.28
C LEU A 713 0.38 -32.53 34.83
N THR A 714 0.20 -32.74 33.53
CA THR A 714 0.10 -34.07 32.92
C THR A 714 1.33 -34.32 32.06
N LEU A 715 2.04 -35.42 32.29
CA LEU A 715 3.18 -35.82 31.46
C LEU A 715 2.70 -36.82 30.41
N VAL A 716 2.63 -36.39 29.16
CA VAL A 716 2.18 -37.21 28.04
C VAL A 716 3.39 -37.67 27.25
N GLN A 717 3.59 -38.98 27.14
CA GLN A 717 4.66 -39.55 26.34
C GLN A 717 4.16 -39.79 24.90
N PHE A 718 4.89 -39.28 23.92
CA PHE A 718 4.64 -39.51 22.50
C PHE A 718 5.80 -40.27 21.88
N GLU A 719 5.51 -41.13 20.91
CA GLU A 719 6.50 -41.67 19.98
C GLU A 719 6.26 -41.13 18.57
N VAL A 720 7.36 -40.81 17.87
CA VAL A 720 7.36 -40.15 16.57
C VAL A 720 7.30 -41.21 15.45
N THR A 721 6.21 -41.27 14.68
CA THR A 721 6.09 -42.19 13.53
C THR A 721 6.47 -41.51 12.22
N THR A 722 7.20 -42.24 11.36
CA THR A 722 7.72 -41.77 10.08
C THR A 722 6.74 -41.96 8.92
N ARG A 723 6.71 -40.93 8.04
CA ARG A 723 6.18 -40.87 6.66
C ARG A 723 4.77 -41.42 6.38
N ALA A 724 3.78 -40.54 6.52
CA ALA A 724 2.55 -40.57 5.73
C ALA A 724 2.60 -39.48 4.64
N ARG A 725 2.36 -39.86 3.38
CA ARG A 725 2.26 -38.92 2.25
C ARG A 725 0.84 -38.36 2.23
N TRP A 726 0.63 -37.19 2.83
CA TRP A 726 -0.63 -36.48 2.78
C TRP A 726 -0.77 -35.77 1.42
N THR A 727 -1.80 -36.09 0.65
CA THR A 727 -2.31 -35.19 -0.39
C THR A 727 -3.26 -34.22 0.30
N MET A 728 -2.79 -33.00 0.59
CA MET A 728 -3.73 -31.93 0.94
C MET A 728 -4.53 -31.58 -0.32
N ARG A 729 -5.80 -32.02 -0.37
CA ARG A 729 -6.80 -31.19 -1.05
C ARG A 729 -6.84 -29.89 -0.24
N ALA A 730 -6.40 -28.78 -0.84
CA ALA A 730 -6.56 -27.47 -0.24
C ALA A 730 -8.06 -27.23 -0.04
N ALA A 731 -8.58 -27.54 1.14
CA ALA A 731 -9.93 -27.20 1.53
C ALA A 731 -10.00 -25.67 1.55
N ARG A 732 -10.75 -25.10 0.61
CA ARG A 732 -11.11 -23.68 0.64
C ARG A 732 -11.81 -23.44 1.98
N CYS A 733 -11.47 -22.37 2.70
CA CYS A 733 -12.24 -22.05 3.91
C CYS A 733 -13.71 -21.82 3.53
N ALA A 734 -14.65 -22.04 4.46
CA ALA A 734 -16.09 -21.96 4.18
C ALA A 734 -16.50 -20.66 3.46
N THR A 735 -15.85 -19.53 3.79
CA THR A 735 -16.03 -18.25 3.12
C THR A 735 -15.56 -18.24 1.66
N CYS A 736 -14.41 -18.85 1.35
CA CYS A 736 -13.86 -18.96 0.00
C CYS A 736 -14.53 -20.12 -0.80
N ALA A 737 -15.30 -21.00 -0.13
CA ALA A 737 -16.04 -22.13 -0.73
C ALA A 737 -17.51 -21.81 -1.06
N GLY A 738 -18.15 -20.87 -0.36
CA GLY A 738 -19.59 -20.57 -0.46
C GLY A 738 -20.06 -19.77 -1.68
N GLY A 739 -19.25 -19.65 -2.74
CA GLY A 739 -19.60 -18.90 -3.96
C GLY A 739 -20.47 -19.68 -4.95
N ALA A 740 -20.73 -20.97 -4.72
CA ALA A 740 -21.75 -21.69 -5.47
C ALA A 740 -23.12 -21.21 -4.99
N ARG A 741 -23.87 -20.49 -5.84
CA ARG A 741 -25.28 -20.19 -5.59
C ARG A 741 -25.97 -21.49 -5.17
N ALA A 742 -26.45 -21.55 -3.93
CA ALA A 742 -27.46 -22.53 -3.56
C ALA A 742 -28.68 -22.20 -4.44
N SER A 743 -28.91 -23.01 -5.47
CA SER A 743 -30.24 -23.12 -6.06
C SER A 743 -31.17 -23.58 -4.96
N ASP A 744 -32.21 -22.81 -4.67
CA ASP A 744 -33.31 -23.22 -3.80
C ASP A 744 -33.75 -24.64 -4.19
N PRO A 745 -33.82 -25.60 -3.25
CA PRO A 745 -34.63 -26.78 -3.47
C PRO A 745 -36.10 -26.36 -3.29
N ALA A 746 -36.88 -26.54 -4.35
CA ALA A 746 -38.34 -26.59 -4.28
C ALA A 746 -38.80 -27.75 -3.39
#